data_AF-A0AAN9ANA4-F1
#
_entry.id   AF-A0AAN9ANA4-F1
#
_cell.length_a   1.000
_cell.length_b   1.000
_cell.length_c   1.000
_cell.angle_alpha   90.00
_cell.angle_beta   90.00
_cell.angle_gamma   90.00
#
_symmetry.space_group_name_H-M   'P 1'
#
loop_
_entity.id
_entity.type
_entity.pdbx_description
1 polymer ?
#
loop_
_entity_poly.entity_id
_entity_poly.type
_entity_poly.pdbx_seq_one_letter_code
_entity_poly.pdbx_strand_id
1 'polypeptide(L)'
;MCKQWGRGAYCCRHSNNAASWTAVCKWRPPFYAMTWTLHCFLITILVIQEVTECVAGTAHINLNNLERDFFFWRLEDRPEFASEVGIYRFNDRLEHFSLHMFDHRLETAEVYLDELNAIPMAQLSTKDKVNHAILSDMLQTYIEGYEWREWNYLNPLNLLEGNQRNPAYFVESTPFDNRGDFENYIVRLQSMPRLFEEYIGLFNEAIRLGRTSNIVSVYRVSGQIEKILNDTVEGSAYFAPFVHILGNMTTSPPIRKDLRQRGIEAVEQVFHAYKNLKDYLENKYFKHTREGWGVGTLPQGKEYYQACLKWYLSLNMTPEEVHQLGLREVAQTETLMKRIMAKQGFQGYTVAEYFAELKKSKRHFLSTGEQMIETYENIIQERIEPTLNGLFKDLPGLPLKVHPMPTDGPRGQYSSGTADGIRPGIFFANVLRPEELPTYLMMALTLHETNPGHHLQMSYAITADLPEFRKNKEYSAKFRVPFAFPTYTAYVEGWALYAETLGEELKLYKDDYELMGYYDSEIFRGCRLVVDTGLHYFNWTREEAIAYFLKYTSDSRAGIEVEVDRYITWPGQATAYKVGELKFIELRKKAEEELGEHFDIRDFHSVVLENGPVPLRILESLVDDWIRNHHRSSLTHGNASSEQLEEGDCLCPPNAVVSSKCPANAAGQLSWSAGVWMLVLLALVVAVMVKEGTLSDWSFDDEGGRFVLGSIPRDER
;
A
#
# COMPACT_ATOMS: atom_id res chain seq x y z
N MET A 1 -4.03 54.72 -15.72
CA MET A 1 -3.47 56.09 -15.64
C MET A 1 -2.64 56.37 -16.90
N CYS A 2 -2.16 57.61 -17.08
CA CYS A 2 -1.26 58.15 -18.13
C CYS A 2 -0.38 57.17 -18.96
N LYS A 3 0.02 57.47 -20.20
CA LYS A 3 -0.45 58.42 -21.26
C LYS A 3 0.48 58.23 -22.49
N GLN A 4 -0.01 58.38 -23.72
CA GLN A 4 0.84 58.84 -24.83
C GLN A 4 0.12 59.86 -25.72
N TRP A 5 0.71 61.05 -25.79
CA TRP A 5 0.63 61.98 -26.93
C TRP A 5 2.05 61.98 -27.54
N GLY A 6 2.29 62.23 -28.82
CA GLY A 6 1.40 62.62 -29.91
C GLY A 6 2.24 63.43 -30.91
N ARG A 7 2.24 63.09 -32.21
CA ARG A 7 3.08 63.80 -33.21
C ARG A 7 2.30 64.93 -33.87
N GLY A 8 2.75 66.17 -33.67
CA GLY A 8 2.35 67.30 -34.50
C GLY A 8 3.03 67.23 -35.88
N ALA A 9 2.29 67.60 -36.93
CA ALA A 9 2.83 67.77 -38.27
C ALA A 9 3.23 69.24 -38.50
N TYR A 10 4.17 69.49 -39.42
CA TYR A 10 4.22 70.75 -40.17
C TYR A 10 4.66 70.52 -41.61
N CYS A 11 4.06 71.26 -42.52
CA CYS A 11 4.41 71.30 -43.93
C CYS A 11 5.57 72.28 -44.16
N CYS A 12 6.40 72.05 -45.18
CA CYS A 12 6.30 72.91 -46.36
C CYS A 12 6.97 72.33 -47.61
N ARG A 13 6.55 72.87 -48.74
CA ARG A 13 6.92 72.50 -50.11
C ARG A 13 7.62 73.70 -50.73
N HIS A 14 8.76 73.50 -51.40
CA HIS A 14 9.03 74.04 -52.74
C HIS A 14 10.32 73.45 -53.33
N SER A 15 10.46 73.56 -54.65
CA SER A 15 11.54 72.99 -55.46
C SER A 15 12.76 73.91 -55.53
N ASN A 16 13.93 73.36 -55.91
CA ASN A 16 14.51 73.69 -57.22
C ASN A 16 15.63 72.73 -57.66
N ASN A 17 15.94 72.84 -58.96
CA ASN A 17 16.62 71.87 -59.82
C ASN A 17 18.09 71.53 -59.51
N ALA A 18 18.40 70.26 -59.79
CA ALA A 18 19.53 69.76 -60.60
C ALA A 18 20.99 69.72 -60.09
N ALA A 19 21.53 68.50 -60.25
CA ALA A 19 22.86 68.12 -60.74
C ALA A 19 23.99 67.76 -59.75
N SER A 20 24.52 66.54 -59.99
CA SER A 20 25.81 65.99 -59.53
C SER A 20 25.91 65.62 -58.03
N TRP A 21 26.65 64.58 -57.59
CA TRP A 21 27.51 63.60 -58.30
C TRP A 21 27.12 62.14 -57.98
N THR A 22 27.79 61.18 -58.64
CA THR A 22 27.55 59.72 -58.62
C THR A 22 27.81 59.02 -57.28
N ALA A 23 27.00 58.00 -56.96
CA ALA A 23 27.32 56.96 -55.98
C ALA A 23 26.95 55.56 -56.53
N VAL A 24 27.79 54.55 -56.28
CA VAL A 24 27.61 53.18 -56.79
C VAL A 24 27.13 52.25 -55.67
N CYS A 25 25.88 51.80 -55.73
CA CYS A 25 25.33 50.84 -54.78
C CYS A 25 25.71 49.40 -55.17
N LYS A 26 26.58 48.75 -54.38
CA LYS A 26 26.74 47.29 -54.38
C LYS A 26 25.64 46.63 -53.55
N TRP A 27 25.05 45.56 -54.07
CA TRP A 27 24.11 44.70 -53.33
C TRP A 27 24.79 44.02 -52.13
N ARG A 28 24.01 43.77 -51.06
CA ARG A 28 24.33 42.84 -49.96
C ARG A 28 23.28 41.72 -49.93
N PRO A 29 23.67 40.46 -49.60
CA PRO A 29 22.70 39.36 -49.42
C PRO A 29 21.89 39.52 -48.11
N PRO A 30 20.69 38.90 -48.03
CA PRO A 30 19.75 39.14 -46.92
C PRO A 30 20.06 38.31 -45.68
N PHE A 31 20.46 38.99 -44.58
CA PHE A 31 20.61 38.38 -43.25
C PHE A 31 19.30 37.81 -42.67
N TYR A 32 18.14 38.20 -43.21
CA TYR A 32 16.82 37.86 -42.70
C TYR A 32 16.43 36.38 -42.84
N ALA A 33 16.97 35.63 -43.81
CA ALA A 33 16.55 34.24 -44.03
C ALA A 33 16.89 33.34 -42.84
N MET A 34 18.09 33.49 -42.29
CA MET A 34 18.65 32.60 -41.27
C MET A 34 18.02 32.81 -39.88
N THR A 35 17.66 34.06 -39.54
CA THR A 35 16.96 34.38 -38.30
C THR A 35 15.52 33.85 -38.30
N TRP A 36 14.83 33.90 -39.44
CA TRP A 36 13.48 33.35 -39.57
C TRP A 36 13.44 31.83 -39.44
N THR A 37 14.39 31.09 -40.06
CA THR A 37 14.49 29.64 -39.82
C THR A 37 14.72 29.30 -38.35
N LEU A 38 15.53 30.09 -37.63
CA LEU A 38 15.76 29.87 -36.20
C LEU A 38 14.49 30.15 -35.36
N HIS A 39 13.73 31.20 -35.68
CA HIS A 39 12.45 31.49 -35.01
C HIS A 39 11.40 30.41 -35.30
N CYS A 40 11.27 29.95 -36.56
CA CYS A 40 10.36 28.85 -36.89
C CYS A 40 10.74 27.55 -36.16
N PHE A 41 12.04 27.25 -36.02
CA PHE A 41 12.50 26.09 -35.27
C PHE A 41 12.18 26.20 -33.76
N LEU A 42 12.45 27.36 -33.15
CA LEU A 42 12.11 27.63 -31.75
C LEU A 42 10.58 27.59 -31.49
N ILE A 43 9.77 28.17 -32.38
CA ILE A 43 8.30 28.08 -32.30
C ILE A 43 7.84 26.63 -32.46
N THR A 44 8.48 25.84 -33.33
CA THR A 44 8.16 24.41 -33.48
C THR A 44 8.48 23.63 -32.22
N ILE A 45 9.61 23.93 -31.54
CA ILE A 45 9.96 23.33 -30.25
C ILE A 45 8.93 23.71 -29.18
N LEU A 46 8.55 24.99 -29.07
CA LEU A 46 7.56 25.46 -28.10
C LEU A 46 6.17 24.83 -28.32
N VAL A 47 5.71 24.74 -29.57
CA VAL A 47 4.43 24.09 -29.90
C VAL A 47 4.49 22.58 -29.66
N ILE A 48 5.61 21.91 -29.95
CA ILE A 48 5.79 20.50 -29.59
C ILE A 48 5.73 20.35 -28.06
N GLN A 49 6.39 21.24 -27.31
CA GLN A 49 6.40 21.21 -25.85
C GLN A 49 4.99 21.40 -25.27
N GLU A 50 4.26 22.46 -25.64
CA GLU A 50 2.87 22.71 -25.22
C GLU A 50 1.95 21.53 -25.55
N VAL A 51 2.11 20.92 -26.74
CA VAL A 51 1.33 19.72 -27.12
C VAL A 51 1.71 18.50 -26.29
N THR A 52 3.00 18.27 -25.99
CA THR A 52 3.39 17.17 -25.09
C THR A 52 2.95 17.40 -23.65
N GLU A 53 2.95 18.62 -23.14
CA GLU A 53 2.44 18.97 -21.81
C GLU A 53 0.91 18.76 -21.72
N CYS A 54 0.17 19.16 -22.76
CA CYS A 54 -1.27 18.92 -22.87
C CYS A 54 -1.61 17.42 -22.95
N VAL A 55 -0.87 16.65 -23.76
CA VAL A 55 -1.09 15.21 -23.92
C VAL A 55 -0.65 14.41 -22.68
N ALA A 56 0.46 14.76 -22.04
CA ALA A 56 0.87 14.18 -20.76
C ALA A 56 -0.14 14.49 -19.64
N GLY A 57 -0.64 15.73 -19.60
CA GLY A 57 -1.74 16.11 -18.71
C GLY A 57 -3.01 15.27 -18.93
N THR A 58 -3.32 14.93 -20.19
CA THR A 58 -4.46 14.05 -20.51
C THR A 58 -4.25 12.62 -19.98
N ALA A 59 -3.05 12.04 -20.16
CA ALA A 59 -2.73 10.70 -19.64
C ALA A 59 -2.76 10.65 -18.10
N HIS A 60 -2.22 11.67 -17.43
CA HIS A 60 -2.26 11.82 -15.96
C HIS A 60 -3.70 11.99 -15.44
N ILE A 61 -4.53 12.82 -16.09
CA ILE A 61 -5.95 12.99 -15.73
C ILE A 61 -6.71 11.67 -15.87
N ASN A 62 -6.49 10.92 -16.96
CA ASN A 62 -7.13 9.62 -17.16
C ASN A 62 -6.73 8.61 -16.08
N LEU A 63 -5.45 8.54 -15.71
CA LEU A 63 -4.98 7.68 -14.62
C LEU A 63 -5.61 8.07 -13.28
N ASN A 64 -5.57 9.35 -12.90
CA ASN A 64 -6.16 9.83 -11.64
C ASN A 64 -7.67 9.55 -11.54
N ASN A 65 -8.40 9.67 -12.67
CA ASN A 65 -9.81 9.30 -12.74
C ASN A 65 -9.99 7.80 -12.49
N LEU A 66 -9.23 6.95 -13.19
CA LEU A 66 -9.30 5.50 -13.08
C LEU A 66 -8.96 5.00 -11.67
N GLU A 67 -7.88 5.52 -11.06
CA GLU A 67 -7.47 5.22 -9.68
C GLU A 67 -8.57 5.58 -8.66
N ARG A 68 -9.21 6.74 -8.84
CA ARG A 68 -10.31 7.22 -8.00
C ARG A 68 -11.56 6.35 -8.17
N ASP A 69 -11.92 6.02 -9.40
CA ASP A 69 -13.18 5.34 -9.70
C ASP A 69 -13.10 3.85 -9.34
N PHE A 70 -11.95 3.20 -9.54
CA PHE A 70 -11.63 1.89 -8.96
C PHE A 70 -11.73 1.90 -7.43
N PHE A 71 -11.21 2.94 -6.76
CA PHE A 71 -11.32 3.06 -5.32
C PHE A 71 -12.77 3.19 -4.86
N PHE A 72 -13.58 4.06 -5.49
CA PHE A 72 -15.00 4.18 -5.16
C PHE A 72 -15.80 2.90 -5.44
N TRP A 73 -15.52 2.17 -6.52
CA TRP A 73 -16.11 0.87 -6.77
C TRP A 73 -15.78 -0.12 -5.64
N ARG A 74 -14.53 -0.18 -5.17
CA ARG A 74 -14.16 -1.00 -4.00
C ARG A 74 -14.91 -0.59 -2.73
N LEU A 75 -15.22 0.69 -2.54
CA LEU A 75 -16.01 1.15 -1.39
C LEU A 75 -17.50 0.79 -1.51
N GLU A 76 -18.06 0.73 -2.72
CA GLU A 76 -19.44 0.28 -2.94
C GLU A 76 -19.58 -1.25 -2.83
N ASP A 77 -18.57 -2.00 -3.33
CA ASP A 77 -18.47 -3.46 -3.19
C ASP A 77 -18.16 -3.92 -1.76
N ARG A 78 -17.47 -3.07 -0.98
CA ARG A 78 -17.09 -3.29 0.43
C ARG A 78 -17.61 -2.16 1.33
N PRO A 79 -18.93 -2.13 1.61
CA PRO A 79 -19.54 -1.12 2.48
C PRO A 79 -18.88 -1.01 3.86
N GLU A 80 -18.42 -2.13 4.40
CA GLU A 80 -17.71 -2.24 5.68
C GLU A 80 -16.37 -1.52 5.61
N PHE A 81 -15.55 -1.79 4.58
CA PHE A 81 -14.29 -1.08 4.33
C PHE A 81 -14.52 0.42 4.06
N ALA A 82 -15.63 0.79 3.40
CA ALA A 82 -16.03 2.20 3.26
C ALA A 82 -16.26 2.89 4.61
N SER A 83 -16.89 2.20 5.57
CA SER A 83 -17.02 2.68 6.94
C SER A 83 -15.66 2.80 7.66
N GLU A 84 -14.79 1.80 7.53
CA GLU A 84 -13.43 1.79 8.11
C GLU A 84 -12.58 2.99 7.66
N VAL A 85 -12.76 3.46 6.41
CA VAL A 85 -12.02 4.60 5.83
C VAL A 85 -12.79 5.94 5.89
N GLY A 86 -13.92 6.00 6.62
CA GLY A 86 -14.67 7.24 6.86
C GLY A 86 -15.66 7.65 5.75
N ILE A 87 -15.91 6.81 4.76
CA ILE A 87 -16.80 7.06 3.61
C ILE A 87 -18.20 6.47 3.86
N TYR A 88 -18.99 7.18 4.66
CA TYR A 88 -20.26 6.69 5.21
C TYR A 88 -21.44 6.58 4.23
N ARG A 89 -21.21 6.79 2.92
CA ARG A 89 -22.26 6.76 1.89
C ARG A 89 -22.95 5.40 1.75
N PHE A 90 -22.27 4.32 2.14
CA PHE A 90 -22.73 2.93 2.03
C PHE A 90 -23.05 2.30 3.39
N ASN A 91 -23.27 3.11 4.44
CA ASN A 91 -23.59 2.60 5.78
C ASN A 91 -25.03 2.02 5.89
N ASP A 92 -25.82 2.10 4.82
CA ASP A 92 -27.15 1.49 4.68
C ASP A 92 -27.09 -0.03 4.36
N ARG A 93 -25.91 -0.59 4.11
CA ARG A 93 -25.74 -1.96 3.57
C ARG A 93 -24.52 -2.71 4.11
N LEU A 94 -24.45 -3.99 3.76
CA LEU A 94 -23.38 -4.95 4.06
C LEU A 94 -22.94 -5.65 2.78
N GLU A 95 -21.69 -6.11 2.71
CA GLU A 95 -21.15 -6.88 1.59
C GLU A 95 -22.03 -8.09 1.21
N HIS A 96 -22.09 -8.40 -0.09
CA HIS A 96 -22.64 -9.68 -0.58
C HIS A 96 -21.55 -10.74 -0.81
N PHE A 97 -21.87 -11.97 -0.39
CA PHE A 97 -21.02 -13.16 -0.40
C PHE A 97 -21.57 -14.27 -1.33
N SER A 98 -22.53 -13.96 -2.21
CA SER A 98 -23.01 -14.90 -3.21
C SER A 98 -21.94 -15.28 -4.25
N LEU A 99 -21.97 -16.51 -4.76
CA LEU A 99 -21.00 -16.99 -5.76
C LEU A 99 -20.96 -16.12 -7.03
N HIS A 100 -22.12 -15.66 -7.51
CA HIS A 100 -22.23 -14.75 -8.67
C HIS A 100 -21.50 -13.41 -8.44
N MET A 101 -21.41 -12.95 -7.19
CA MET A 101 -20.65 -11.73 -6.88
C MET A 101 -19.14 -11.93 -7.08
N PHE A 102 -18.62 -13.16 -7.00
CA PHE A 102 -17.21 -13.43 -7.34
C PHE A 102 -16.94 -13.22 -8.83
N ASP A 103 -17.88 -13.61 -9.68
CA ASP A 103 -17.80 -13.44 -11.15
C ASP A 103 -17.90 -11.96 -11.53
N HIS A 104 -18.90 -11.24 -10.99
CA HIS A 104 -19.05 -9.79 -11.19
C HIS A 104 -17.81 -8.98 -10.75
N ARG A 105 -17.16 -9.40 -9.65
CA ARG A 105 -15.91 -8.78 -9.17
C ARG A 105 -14.71 -9.06 -10.09
N LEU A 106 -14.64 -10.25 -10.71
CA LEU A 106 -13.66 -10.54 -11.74
C LEU A 106 -13.89 -9.65 -12.96
N GLU A 107 -15.09 -9.68 -13.54
CA GLU A 107 -15.48 -8.91 -14.73
C GLU A 107 -15.14 -7.42 -14.56
N THR A 108 -15.44 -6.85 -13.38
CA THR A 108 -15.12 -5.45 -13.08
C THR A 108 -13.61 -5.19 -12.95
N ALA A 109 -12.85 -6.11 -12.35
CA ALA A 109 -11.39 -5.99 -12.25
C ALA A 109 -10.69 -6.13 -13.61
N GLU A 110 -11.22 -6.97 -14.51
CA GLU A 110 -10.73 -7.10 -15.89
C GLU A 110 -10.98 -5.80 -16.68
N VAL A 111 -12.16 -5.19 -16.57
CA VAL A 111 -12.46 -3.87 -17.17
C VAL A 111 -11.49 -2.79 -16.67
N TYR A 112 -11.28 -2.69 -15.35
CA TYR A 112 -10.32 -1.73 -14.80
C TYR A 112 -8.87 -1.98 -15.27
N LEU A 113 -8.49 -3.23 -15.53
CA LEU A 113 -7.15 -3.56 -16.04
C LEU A 113 -6.99 -3.20 -17.52
N ASP A 114 -8.01 -3.44 -18.35
CA ASP A 114 -7.99 -3.04 -19.76
C ASP A 114 -8.02 -1.51 -19.93
N GLU A 115 -8.80 -0.79 -19.14
CA GLU A 115 -8.77 0.67 -19.09
C GLU A 115 -7.38 1.20 -18.66
N LEU A 116 -6.73 0.55 -17.68
CA LEU A 116 -5.37 0.88 -17.23
C LEU A 116 -4.32 0.61 -18.31
N ASN A 117 -4.45 -0.50 -19.05
CA ASN A 117 -3.57 -0.88 -20.15
C ASN A 117 -3.70 0.06 -21.35
N ALA A 118 -4.85 0.72 -21.53
CA ALA A 118 -5.06 1.71 -22.59
C ALA A 118 -4.33 3.05 -22.34
N ILE A 119 -3.87 3.34 -21.12
CA ILE A 119 -3.19 4.59 -20.77
C ILE A 119 -1.75 4.59 -21.33
N PRO A 120 -1.35 5.56 -22.18
CA PRO A 120 -0.03 5.54 -22.80
C PRO A 120 1.11 5.78 -21.81
N MET A 121 1.77 4.70 -21.35
CA MET A 121 2.91 4.73 -20.42
C MET A 121 4.03 5.71 -20.80
N ALA A 122 4.23 6.01 -22.09
CA ALA A 122 5.22 7.01 -22.53
C ALA A 122 4.89 8.46 -22.08
N GLN A 123 3.62 8.76 -21.84
CA GLN A 123 3.09 10.10 -21.51
C GLN A 123 2.96 10.35 -20.00
N LEU A 124 3.05 9.29 -19.18
CA LEU A 124 2.94 9.36 -17.72
C LEU A 124 4.23 9.89 -17.06
N SER A 125 4.11 10.61 -15.94
CA SER A 125 5.26 11.00 -15.12
C SER A 125 5.89 9.79 -14.40
N THR A 126 7.04 9.99 -13.74
CA THR A 126 7.66 8.92 -12.93
C THR A 126 6.75 8.48 -11.77
N LYS A 127 6.05 9.41 -11.12
CA LYS A 127 5.09 9.11 -10.04
C LYS A 127 3.91 8.29 -10.57
N ASP A 128 3.34 8.72 -11.69
CA ASP A 128 2.20 8.06 -12.35
C ASP A 128 2.55 6.64 -12.79
N LYS A 129 3.77 6.41 -13.33
CA LYS A 129 4.26 5.08 -13.69
C LYS A 129 4.32 4.13 -12.50
N VAL A 130 4.68 4.63 -11.32
CA VAL A 130 4.70 3.84 -10.08
C VAL A 130 3.27 3.54 -9.63
N ASN A 131 2.35 4.51 -9.66
CA ASN A 131 0.93 4.23 -9.37
C ASN A 131 0.35 3.18 -10.34
N HIS A 132 0.56 3.36 -11.65
CA HIS A 132 0.10 2.47 -12.72
C HIS A 132 0.59 1.03 -12.48
N ALA A 133 1.88 0.85 -12.20
CA ALA A 133 2.44 -0.47 -11.88
C ALA A 133 1.83 -1.10 -10.62
N ILE A 134 1.53 -0.32 -9.58
CA ILE A 134 0.92 -0.81 -8.33
C ILE A 134 -0.57 -1.15 -8.51
N LEU A 135 -1.31 -0.38 -9.31
CA LEU A 135 -2.71 -0.69 -9.65
C LEU A 135 -2.80 -1.90 -10.58
N SER A 136 -1.88 -2.00 -11.55
CA SER A 136 -1.74 -3.16 -12.44
C SER A 136 -1.43 -4.44 -11.65
N ASP A 137 -0.52 -4.40 -10.67
CA ASP A 137 -0.27 -5.53 -9.78
C ASP A 137 -1.49 -5.88 -8.92
N MET A 138 -2.18 -4.88 -8.38
CA MET A 138 -3.37 -5.08 -7.55
C MET A 138 -4.50 -5.78 -8.33
N LEU A 139 -4.75 -5.36 -9.57
CA LEU A 139 -5.76 -5.95 -10.44
C LEU A 139 -5.34 -7.34 -10.93
N GLN A 140 -4.11 -7.50 -11.43
CA GLN A 140 -3.60 -8.79 -11.90
C GLN A 140 -3.59 -9.85 -10.79
N THR A 141 -3.16 -9.50 -9.57
CA THR A 141 -3.17 -10.42 -8.42
C THR A 141 -4.59 -10.86 -8.07
N TYR A 142 -5.60 -9.99 -8.22
CA TYR A 142 -7.00 -10.34 -7.97
C TYR A 142 -7.56 -11.28 -9.06
N ILE A 143 -7.28 -10.99 -10.33
CA ILE A 143 -7.69 -11.78 -11.50
C ILE A 143 -7.06 -13.17 -11.47
N GLU A 144 -5.73 -13.27 -11.25
CA GLU A 144 -5.05 -14.56 -11.04
C GLU A 144 -5.62 -15.32 -9.84
N GLY A 145 -6.03 -14.61 -8.78
CA GLY A 145 -6.64 -15.18 -7.58
C GLY A 145 -7.97 -15.89 -7.84
N TYR A 146 -8.72 -15.54 -8.88
CA TYR A 146 -10.08 -16.06 -9.16
C TYR A 146 -10.12 -17.57 -9.42
N GLU A 147 -9.03 -18.19 -9.90
CA GLU A 147 -8.90 -19.66 -9.97
C GLU A 147 -9.20 -20.31 -8.60
N TRP A 148 -8.85 -19.62 -7.51
CA TRP A 148 -8.92 -20.10 -6.14
C TRP A 148 -10.17 -19.61 -5.38
N ARG A 149 -11.13 -18.94 -6.04
CA ARG A 149 -12.37 -18.42 -5.40
C ARG A 149 -13.18 -19.50 -4.67
N GLU A 150 -13.12 -20.73 -5.14
CA GLU A 150 -13.78 -21.90 -4.56
C GLU A 150 -12.99 -22.57 -3.42
N TRP A 151 -12.01 -21.88 -2.82
CA TRP A 151 -11.21 -22.37 -1.70
C TRP A 151 -11.60 -21.69 -0.38
N ASN A 152 -10.65 -21.02 0.28
CA ASN A 152 -10.86 -20.56 1.65
C ASN A 152 -11.87 -19.39 1.75
N TYR A 153 -12.15 -18.69 0.63
CA TYR A 153 -13.25 -17.73 0.51
C TYR A 153 -14.62 -18.36 0.87
N LEU A 154 -14.81 -19.66 0.59
CA LEU A 154 -16.02 -20.41 0.95
C LEU A 154 -16.18 -20.61 2.47
N ASN A 155 -15.20 -20.21 3.28
CA ASN A 155 -15.18 -20.35 4.73
C ASN A 155 -15.05 -18.96 5.41
N PRO A 156 -16.07 -18.08 5.31
CA PRO A 156 -15.96 -16.65 5.63
C PRO A 156 -15.79 -16.29 7.12
N LEU A 157 -15.74 -17.27 8.02
CA LEU A 157 -15.56 -17.08 9.46
C LEU A 157 -14.52 -18.06 10.00
N ASN A 158 -13.65 -17.59 10.90
CA ASN A 158 -12.66 -18.41 11.59
C ASN A 158 -12.33 -17.81 12.97
N LEU A 159 -11.42 -18.42 13.74
CA LEU A 159 -11.12 -17.96 15.11
C LEU A 159 -10.51 -16.55 15.17
N LEU A 160 -9.93 -16.07 14.06
CA LEU A 160 -9.31 -14.74 13.93
C LEU A 160 -10.26 -13.72 13.28
N GLU A 161 -11.24 -14.16 12.49
CA GLU A 161 -12.01 -13.30 11.56
C GLU A 161 -13.51 -13.59 11.51
N GLY A 162 -14.27 -12.58 11.10
CA GLY A 162 -15.72 -12.64 10.96
C GLY A 162 -16.44 -11.71 11.93
N ASN A 163 -17.72 -11.46 11.68
CA ASN A 163 -18.51 -10.46 12.42
C ASN A 163 -18.58 -10.76 13.95
N GLN A 164 -18.44 -12.03 14.34
CA GLN A 164 -18.42 -12.46 15.74
C GLN A 164 -17.17 -12.02 16.51
N ARG A 165 -16.09 -11.60 15.83
CA ARG A 165 -14.79 -11.37 16.48
C ARG A 165 -14.74 -10.09 17.31
N ASN A 166 -15.40 -9.02 16.85
CA ASN A 166 -15.52 -7.76 17.59
C ASN A 166 -16.76 -6.93 17.16
N PRO A 167 -17.93 -7.14 17.82
CA PRO A 167 -19.10 -6.29 17.63
C PRO A 167 -18.91 -4.80 17.92
N ALA A 168 -17.98 -4.43 18.80
CA ALA A 168 -17.71 -3.02 19.10
C ALA A 168 -17.06 -2.30 17.91
N TYR A 169 -16.18 -2.96 17.17
CA TYR A 169 -15.54 -2.38 15.96
C TYR A 169 -16.55 -2.02 14.86
N PHE A 170 -17.61 -2.82 14.71
CA PHE A 170 -18.71 -2.53 13.78
C PHE A 170 -19.51 -1.27 14.18
N VAL A 171 -19.52 -0.94 15.47
CA VAL A 171 -20.10 0.30 16.01
C VAL A 171 -19.11 1.46 15.90
N GLU A 172 -17.84 1.26 16.26
CA GLU A 172 -16.77 2.26 16.24
C GLU A 172 -16.46 2.79 14.83
N SER A 173 -16.69 1.97 13.80
CA SER A 173 -16.58 2.37 12.38
C SER A 173 -17.84 3.07 11.82
N THR A 174 -18.92 3.18 12.60
CA THR A 174 -20.20 3.77 12.19
C THR A 174 -20.44 5.13 12.87
N PRO A 175 -20.80 6.21 12.15
CA PRO A 175 -21.14 7.50 12.74
C PRO A 175 -22.53 7.47 13.39
N PHE A 176 -22.79 8.41 14.30
CA PHE A 176 -24.06 8.54 15.03
C PHE A 176 -24.43 10.01 15.32
N ASP A 177 -24.00 10.93 14.45
CA ASP A 177 -24.12 12.38 14.64
C ASP A 177 -25.54 12.90 14.40
N ASN A 178 -26.28 12.26 13.49
CA ASN A 178 -27.62 12.69 13.08
C ASN A 178 -28.60 11.51 12.94
N ARG A 179 -29.89 11.82 12.75
CA ARG A 179 -30.95 10.79 12.61
C ARG A 179 -30.64 9.78 11.51
N GLY A 180 -30.17 10.24 10.34
CA GLY A 180 -29.93 9.39 9.18
C GLY A 180 -28.92 8.27 9.45
N ASP A 181 -27.94 8.52 10.32
CA ASP A 181 -26.93 7.52 10.66
C ASP A 181 -27.54 6.36 11.45
N PHE A 182 -28.46 6.66 12.38
CA PHE A 182 -29.24 5.65 13.09
C PHE A 182 -30.22 4.91 12.16
N GLU A 183 -30.84 5.58 11.19
CA GLU A 183 -31.69 4.92 10.19
C GLU A 183 -30.86 3.92 9.35
N ASN A 184 -29.70 4.35 8.85
CA ASN A 184 -28.77 3.51 8.08
C ASN A 184 -28.28 2.32 8.93
N TYR A 185 -27.85 2.56 10.16
CA TYR A 185 -27.38 1.51 11.08
C TYR A 185 -28.48 0.48 11.41
N ILE A 186 -29.74 0.89 11.54
CA ILE A 186 -30.88 -0.04 11.68
C ILE A 186 -31.00 -0.95 10.44
N VAL A 187 -30.94 -0.40 9.22
CA VAL A 187 -31.00 -1.20 7.97
C VAL A 187 -29.79 -2.12 7.86
N ARG A 188 -28.61 -1.68 8.32
CA ARG A 188 -27.39 -2.47 8.35
C ARG A 188 -27.50 -3.67 9.28
N LEU A 189 -28.00 -3.46 10.51
CA LEU A 189 -28.30 -4.55 11.46
C LEU A 189 -29.37 -5.51 10.89
N GLN A 190 -30.43 -4.99 10.26
CA GLN A 190 -31.46 -5.78 9.59
C GLN A 190 -30.94 -6.57 8.38
N SER A 191 -29.76 -6.25 7.86
CA SER A 191 -29.09 -6.98 6.77
C SER A 191 -28.23 -8.16 7.27
N MET A 192 -27.89 -8.23 8.57
CA MET A 192 -27.08 -9.31 9.14
C MET A 192 -27.67 -10.72 8.96
N PRO A 193 -29.01 -10.95 9.05
CA PRO A 193 -29.59 -12.26 8.75
C PRO A 193 -29.32 -12.73 7.31
N ARG A 194 -29.37 -11.80 6.32
CA ARG A 194 -29.03 -12.10 4.92
C ARG A 194 -27.57 -12.53 4.79
N LEU A 195 -26.67 -11.76 5.39
CA LEU A 195 -25.22 -12.03 5.37
C LEU A 195 -24.90 -13.43 5.94
N PHE A 196 -25.57 -13.84 7.03
CA PHE A 196 -25.30 -15.14 7.65
C PHE A 196 -25.93 -16.32 6.88
N GLU A 197 -27.06 -16.13 6.19
CA GLU A 197 -27.56 -17.14 5.25
C GLU A 197 -26.68 -17.25 3.99
N GLU A 198 -26.07 -16.15 3.51
CA GLU A 198 -25.04 -16.17 2.46
C GLU A 198 -23.79 -16.93 2.92
N TYR A 199 -23.31 -16.71 4.16
CA TYR A 199 -22.23 -17.51 4.77
C TYR A 199 -22.58 -18.99 4.89
N ILE A 200 -23.80 -19.32 5.31
CA ILE A 200 -24.29 -20.70 5.35
C ILE A 200 -24.27 -21.31 3.94
N GLY A 201 -24.66 -20.55 2.91
CA GLY A 201 -24.53 -20.92 1.50
C GLY A 201 -23.09 -21.29 1.12
N LEU A 202 -22.12 -20.44 1.44
CA LEU A 202 -20.69 -20.70 1.19
C LEU A 202 -20.18 -21.93 1.95
N PHE A 203 -20.52 -22.09 3.24
CA PHE A 203 -20.13 -23.28 4.01
C PHE A 203 -20.75 -24.57 3.46
N ASN A 204 -21.96 -24.53 2.90
CA ASN A 204 -22.56 -25.69 2.23
C ASN A 204 -21.75 -26.08 0.97
N GLU A 205 -21.25 -25.09 0.23
CA GLU A 205 -20.42 -25.31 -0.97
C GLU A 205 -19.01 -25.81 -0.60
N ALA A 206 -18.42 -25.29 0.48
CA ALA A 206 -17.18 -25.81 1.05
C ALA A 206 -17.30 -27.30 1.42
N ILE A 207 -18.43 -27.73 1.99
CA ILE A 207 -18.74 -29.14 2.25
C ILE A 207 -18.90 -29.92 0.94
N ARG A 208 -19.63 -29.39 -0.05
CA ARG A 208 -19.85 -30.03 -1.37
C ARG A 208 -18.54 -30.31 -2.10
N LEU A 209 -17.58 -29.41 -2.00
CA LEU A 209 -16.26 -29.48 -2.65
C LEU A 209 -15.19 -30.17 -1.81
N GLY A 210 -15.44 -30.46 -0.53
CA GLY A 210 -14.42 -30.98 0.40
C GLY A 210 -13.33 -29.96 0.76
N ARG A 211 -13.61 -28.66 0.64
CA ARG A 211 -12.67 -27.53 0.87
C ARG A 211 -12.98 -26.73 2.14
N THR A 212 -13.52 -27.40 3.15
CA THR A 212 -13.78 -26.83 4.49
C THR A 212 -12.50 -26.48 5.25
N SER A 213 -12.59 -25.56 6.22
CA SER A 213 -11.56 -25.34 7.24
C SER A 213 -11.23 -26.60 8.06
N ASN A 214 -10.06 -26.64 8.71
CA ASN A 214 -9.80 -27.63 9.78
C ASN A 214 -10.57 -27.22 11.04
N ILE A 215 -10.91 -28.17 11.91
CA ILE A 215 -11.64 -27.90 13.14
C ILE A 215 -10.97 -26.85 14.04
N VAL A 216 -9.63 -26.80 14.13
CA VAL A 216 -8.94 -25.81 14.99
C VAL A 216 -9.18 -24.37 14.53
N SER A 217 -9.37 -24.16 13.22
CA SER A 217 -9.67 -22.84 12.63
C SER A 217 -11.03 -22.30 13.04
N VAL A 218 -11.98 -23.15 13.46
CA VAL A 218 -13.41 -22.77 13.57
C VAL A 218 -14.10 -23.15 14.88
N TYR A 219 -13.58 -24.08 15.67
CA TYR A 219 -14.25 -24.52 16.92
C TYR A 219 -14.48 -23.37 17.92
N ARG A 220 -13.57 -22.39 17.96
CA ARG A 220 -13.68 -21.21 18.84
C ARG A 220 -14.79 -20.25 18.41
N VAL A 221 -15.26 -20.30 17.16
CA VAL A 221 -16.31 -19.40 16.62
C VAL A 221 -17.63 -19.56 17.36
N SER A 222 -18.01 -20.79 17.73
CA SER A 222 -19.24 -21.01 18.54
C SER A 222 -19.16 -20.29 19.89
N GLY A 223 -18.03 -20.39 20.59
CA GLY A 223 -17.80 -19.70 21.88
C GLY A 223 -17.60 -18.19 21.75
N GLN A 224 -17.23 -17.68 20.57
CA GLN A 224 -17.25 -16.25 20.27
C GLN A 224 -18.70 -15.75 20.11
N ILE A 225 -19.52 -16.48 19.35
CA ILE A 225 -20.95 -16.16 19.17
C ILE A 225 -21.71 -16.28 20.50
N GLU A 226 -21.43 -17.31 21.30
CA GLU A 226 -22.07 -17.51 22.62
C GLU A 226 -21.81 -16.34 23.58
N LYS A 227 -20.62 -15.71 23.53
CA LYS A 227 -20.35 -14.48 24.30
C LYS A 227 -21.27 -13.33 23.90
N ILE A 228 -21.56 -13.17 22.60
CA ILE A 228 -22.50 -12.14 22.10
C ILE A 228 -23.93 -12.46 22.56
N LEU A 229 -24.35 -13.73 22.51
CA LEU A 229 -25.69 -14.17 22.89
C LEU A 229 -25.93 -14.21 24.41
N ASN A 230 -24.89 -14.03 25.24
CA ASN A 230 -25.00 -13.90 26.69
C ASN A 230 -25.32 -12.46 27.14
N ASP A 231 -25.14 -11.45 26.28
CA ASP A 231 -25.61 -10.09 26.55
C ASP A 231 -27.15 -10.03 26.49
N THR A 232 -27.75 -9.02 27.14
CA THR A 232 -29.12 -8.62 26.79
C THR A 232 -29.08 -7.69 25.57
N VAL A 233 -30.16 -7.65 24.79
CA VAL A 233 -30.31 -6.70 23.66
C VAL A 233 -29.89 -5.29 24.06
N GLU A 234 -30.42 -4.78 25.17
CA GLU A 234 -30.14 -3.41 25.64
C GLU A 234 -28.75 -3.21 26.27
N GLY A 235 -28.07 -4.28 26.70
CA GLY A 235 -26.70 -4.25 27.21
C GLY A 235 -25.63 -4.54 26.15
N SER A 236 -26.03 -5.02 24.97
CA SER A 236 -25.11 -5.43 23.90
C SER A 236 -24.36 -4.28 23.25
N ALA A 237 -23.14 -4.54 22.79
CA ALA A 237 -22.35 -3.58 22.02
C ALA A 237 -23.12 -3.00 20.82
N TYR A 238 -23.85 -3.84 20.08
CA TYR A 238 -24.66 -3.42 18.92
C TYR A 238 -25.74 -2.38 19.29
N PHE A 239 -26.26 -2.40 20.52
CA PHE A 239 -27.30 -1.46 20.96
C PHE A 239 -26.77 -0.21 21.67
N ALA A 240 -25.50 -0.22 22.08
CA ALA A 240 -24.86 0.87 22.83
C ALA A 240 -25.10 2.30 22.25
N PRO A 241 -25.09 2.54 20.92
CA PRO A 241 -25.42 3.86 20.36
C PRO A 241 -26.83 4.36 20.69
N PHE A 242 -27.83 3.48 20.73
CA PHE A 242 -29.23 3.83 21.04
C PHE A 242 -29.42 4.22 22.53
N VAL A 243 -28.48 3.83 23.39
CA VAL A 243 -28.45 4.21 24.81
C VAL A 243 -27.61 5.48 25.01
N HIS A 244 -26.33 5.43 24.63
CA HIS A 244 -25.34 6.43 25.04
C HIS A 244 -25.27 7.66 24.13
N ILE A 245 -25.57 7.50 22.84
CA ILE A 245 -25.51 8.61 21.86
C ILE A 245 -26.91 9.16 21.63
N LEU A 246 -27.84 8.32 21.15
CA LEU A 246 -29.22 8.72 20.84
C LEU A 246 -29.93 9.36 22.04
N GLY A 247 -29.72 8.81 23.25
CA GLY A 247 -30.32 9.33 24.48
C GLY A 247 -29.94 10.79 24.79
N ASN A 248 -28.76 11.24 24.34
CA ASN A 248 -28.22 12.57 24.55
C ASN A 248 -28.48 13.54 23.38
N MET A 249 -28.94 13.06 22.22
CA MET A 249 -29.22 13.92 21.06
C MET A 249 -30.36 14.92 21.32
N THR A 250 -30.27 16.10 20.69
CA THR A 250 -31.32 17.13 20.70
C THR A 250 -32.60 16.73 19.95
N THR A 251 -32.55 15.63 19.18
CA THR A 251 -33.66 14.97 18.49
C THR A 251 -34.89 14.77 19.38
N SER A 252 -36.10 14.96 18.82
CA SER A 252 -37.34 15.00 19.62
C SER A 252 -37.64 13.65 20.32
N PRO A 253 -38.25 13.67 21.53
CA PRO A 253 -38.50 12.44 22.30
C PRO A 253 -39.28 11.34 21.55
N PRO A 254 -40.29 11.64 20.70
CA PRO A 254 -40.96 10.61 19.90
C PRO A 254 -40.03 9.92 18.89
N ILE A 255 -39.15 10.68 18.21
CA ILE A 255 -38.20 10.13 17.24
C ILE A 255 -37.14 9.29 17.95
N ARG A 256 -36.63 9.74 19.11
CA ARG A 256 -35.69 8.93 19.92
C ARG A 256 -36.33 7.62 20.40
N LYS A 257 -37.63 7.64 20.76
CA LYS A 257 -38.36 6.42 21.13
C LYS A 257 -38.53 5.45 19.95
N ASP A 258 -38.89 5.97 18.79
CA ASP A 258 -39.05 5.20 17.55
C ASP A 258 -37.73 4.53 17.11
N LEU A 259 -36.65 5.31 17.00
CA LEU A 259 -35.31 4.79 16.66
C LEU A 259 -34.83 3.73 17.67
N ARG A 260 -35.03 3.96 18.97
CA ARG A 260 -34.67 2.99 20.02
C ARG A 260 -35.49 1.70 19.92
N GLN A 261 -36.77 1.78 19.59
CA GLN A 261 -37.64 0.60 19.41
C GLN A 261 -37.21 -0.21 18.18
N ARG A 262 -37.00 0.44 17.04
CA ARG A 262 -36.50 -0.23 15.82
C ARG A 262 -35.07 -0.77 15.98
N GLY A 263 -34.26 -0.13 16.83
CA GLY A 263 -32.95 -0.63 17.27
C GLY A 263 -33.04 -1.94 18.07
N ILE A 264 -34.01 -2.08 18.99
CA ILE A 264 -34.27 -3.35 19.70
C ILE A 264 -34.61 -4.44 18.68
N GLU A 265 -35.60 -4.18 17.82
CA GLU A 265 -36.09 -5.14 16.82
C GLU A 265 -35.00 -5.56 15.83
N ALA A 266 -34.07 -4.68 15.49
CA ALA A 266 -32.92 -4.99 14.64
C ALA A 266 -31.86 -5.83 15.37
N VAL A 267 -31.52 -5.51 16.62
CA VAL A 267 -30.55 -6.30 17.42
C VAL A 267 -31.10 -7.68 17.80
N GLU A 268 -32.41 -7.81 18.04
CA GLU A 268 -33.09 -9.10 18.20
C GLU A 268 -32.95 -9.99 16.95
N GLN A 269 -33.06 -9.40 15.75
CA GLN A 269 -32.80 -10.12 14.49
C GLN A 269 -31.34 -10.53 14.33
N VAL A 270 -30.38 -9.67 14.71
CA VAL A 270 -28.94 -10.02 14.73
C VAL A 270 -28.66 -11.18 15.69
N PHE A 271 -29.27 -11.17 16.88
CA PHE A 271 -29.13 -12.25 17.87
C PHE A 271 -29.75 -13.56 17.37
N HIS A 272 -30.92 -13.51 16.73
CA HIS A 272 -31.53 -14.68 16.11
C HIS A 272 -30.67 -15.25 14.97
N ALA A 273 -30.10 -14.39 14.11
CA ALA A 273 -29.20 -14.81 13.05
C ALA A 273 -27.91 -15.44 13.58
N TYR A 274 -27.30 -14.86 14.62
CA TYR A 274 -26.14 -15.44 15.30
C TYR A 274 -26.45 -16.82 15.89
N LYS A 275 -27.64 -16.99 16.48
CA LYS A 275 -28.07 -18.30 16.99
C LYS A 275 -28.21 -19.32 15.86
N ASN A 276 -28.90 -18.98 14.76
CA ASN A 276 -29.01 -19.86 13.59
C ASN A 276 -27.63 -20.29 13.05
N LEU A 277 -26.70 -19.34 12.95
CA LEU A 277 -25.33 -19.57 12.51
C LEU A 277 -24.56 -20.49 13.47
N LYS A 278 -24.66 -20.28 14.78
CA LYS A 278 -24.08 -21.17 15.81
C LYS A 278 -24.65 -22.59 15.72
N ASP A 279 -25.98 -22.70 15.67
CA ASP A 279 -26.69 -23.97 15.56
C ASP A 279 -26.30 -24.72 14.27
N TYR A 280 -26.14 -24.02 13.14
CA TYR A 280 -25.63 -24.58 11.88
C TYR A 280 -24.16 -25.07 12.00
N LEU A 281 -23.28 -24.25 12.58
CA LEU A 281 -21.86 -24.56 12.73
C LEU A 281 -21.67 -25.84 13.55
N GLU A 282 -22.32 -25.94 14.71
CA GLU A 282 -22.21 -27.08 15.62
C GLU A 282 -22.92 -28.33 15.09
N ASN A 283 -24.13 -28.20 14.54
CA ASN A 283 -24.93 -29.36 14.16
C ASN A 283 -24.58 -29.90 12.75
N LYS A 284 -23.99 -29.10 11.87
CA LYS A 284 -23.61 -29.52 10.52
C LYS A 284 -22.15 -29.28 10.18
N TYR A 285 -21.66 -28.04 10.20
CA TYR A 285 -20.38 -27.70 9.56
C TYR A 285 -19.17 -28.36 10.25
N PHE A 286 -19.07 -28.30 11.58
CA PHE A 286 -17.94 -28.90 12.32
C PHE A 286 -17.75 -30.40 12.02
N LYS A 287 -18.85 -31.14 11.77
CA LYS A 287 -18.85 -32.58 11.43
C LYS A 287 -18.29 -32.90 10.04
N HIS A 288 -18.03 -31.87 9.22
CA HIS A 288 -17.50 -31.98 7.86
C HIS A 288 -16.17 -31.22 7.69
N THR A 289 -15.58 -30.70 8.79
CA THR A 289 -14.27 -30.03 8.74
C THR A 289 -13.16 -31.00 8.34
N ARG A 290 -12.13 -30.50 7.62
CA ARG A 290 -11.04 -31.37 7.11
C ARG A 290 -10.18 -31.91 8.25
N GLU A 291 -9.89 -33.21 8.22
CA GLU A 291 -9.03 -33.87 9.21
C GLU A 291 -7.57 -33.42 9.08
N GLY A 292 -7.07 -33.27 7.85
CA GLY A 292 -5.68 -32.88 7.57
C GLY A 292 -5.36 -31.46 8.04
N TRP A 293 -4.15 -31.29 8.61
CA TRP A 293 -3.72 -30.05 9.25
C TRP A 293 -3.48 -28.90 8.27
N GLY A 294 -2.68 -29.12 7.22
CA GLY A 294 -2.45 -28.14 6.17
C GLY A 294 -3.32 -28.34 4.92
N VAL A 295 -3.52 -27.27 4.15
CA VAL A 295 -4.29 -27.30 2.89
C VAL A 295 -3.73 -28.25 1.84
N GLY A 296 -2.41 -28.52 1.80
CA GLY A 296 -1.79 -29.53 0.91
C GLY A 296 -2.18 -30.98 1.18
N THR A 297 -3.01 -31.25 2.19
CA THR A 297 -3.69 -32.55 2.37
C THR A 297 -4.94 -32.69 1.48
N LEU A 298 -5.44 -31.59 0.89
CA LEU A 298 -6.55 -31.59 -0.07
C LEU A 298 -6.06 -31.80 -1.52
N PRO A 299 -6.90 -32.32 -2.43
CA PRO A 299 -6.60 -32.33 -3.87
C PRO A 299 -6.34 -30.92 -4.39
N GLN A 300 -5.26 -30.72 -5.16
CA GLN A 300 -4.74 -29.42 -5.61
C GLN A 300 -4.30 -28.45 -4.48
N GLY A 301 -4.16 -28.94 -3.24
CA GLY A 301 -3.89 -28.09 -2.08
C GLY A 301 -2.47 -27.55 -1.98
N LYS A 302 -1.51 -28.14 -2.71
CA LYS A 302 -0.11 -27.68 -2.78
C LYS A 302 0.02 -26.51 -3.75
N GLU A 303 -0.73 -26.58 -4.84
CA GLU A 303 -0.86 -25.58 -5.89
C GLU A 303 -1.60 -24.35 -5.34
N TYR A 304 -2.69 -24.56 -4.59
CA TYR A 304 -3.34 -23.51 -3.79
C TYR A 304 -2.36 -22.85 -2.80
N TYR A 305 -1.58 -23.63 -2.06
CA TYR A 305 -0.58 -23.09 -1.13
C TYR A 305 0.53 -22.29 -1.83
N GLN A 306 0.99 -22.74 -3.00
CA GLN A 306 1.93 -21.98 -3.84
C GLN A 306 1.32 -20.63 -4.28
N ALA A 307 0.03 -20.58 -4.59
CA ALA A 307 -0.67 -19.33 -4.88
C ALA A 307 -0.81 -18.41 -3.65
N CYS A 308 -1.08 -18.95 -2.45
CA CYS A 308 -1.04 -18.19 -1.20
C CYS A 308 0.36 -17.59 -0.94
N LEU A 309 1.45 -18.36 -1.16
CA LEU A 309 2.81 -17.84 -1.05
C LEU A 309 3.07 -16.71 -2.05
N LYS A 310 2.71 -16.88 -3.33
CA LYS A 310 2.85 -15.81 -4.34
C LYS A 310 2.14 -14.53 -3.90
N TRP A 311 0.92 -14.64 -3.36
CA TRP A 311 0.12 -13.51 -2.87
C TRP A 311 0.75 -12.81 -1.65
N TYR A 312 1.16 -13.56 -0.63
CA TYR A 312 1.71 -12.98 0.61
C TYR A 312 3.13 -12.43 0.44
N LEU A 313 3.97 -13.11 -0.36
CA LEU A 313 5.36 -12.73 -0.60
C LEU A 313 5.52 -11.69 -1.71
N SER A 314 4.58 -11.61 -2.66
CA SER A 314 4.70 -10.85 -3.92
C SER A 314 5.92 -11.25 -4.78
N LEU A 315 6.45 -12.46 -4.54
CA LEU A 315 7.60 -13.09 -5.16
C LEU A 315 7.25 -14.55 -5.52
N ASN A 316 7.81 -15.06 -6.62
CA ASN A 316 7.55 -16.42 -7.11
C ASN A 316 8.44 -17.47 -6.41
N MET A 317 8.44 -17.53 -5.08
CA MET A 317 9.19 -18.52 -4.31
C MET A 317 8.40 -19.83 -4.16
N THR A 318 9.06 -20.97 -4.27
CA THR A 318 8.47 -22.30 -4.02
C THR A 318 8.37 -22.61 -2.51
N PRO A 319 7.43 -23.48 -2.08
CA PRO A 319 7.39 -24.03 -0.73
C PRO A 319 8.73 -24.62 -0.28
N GLU A 320 9.45 -25.31 -1.16
CA GLU A 320 10.79 -25.84 -0.94
C GLU A 320 11.81 -24.73 -0.63
N GLU A 321 11.86 -23.66 -1.43
CA GLU A 321 12.79 -22.55 -1.21
C GLU A 321 12.49 -21.79 0.09
N VAL A 322 11.21 -21.56 0.41
CA VAL A 322 10.77 -20.93 1.66
C VAL A 322 11.14 -21.80 2.86
N HIS A 323 10.93 -23.12 2.79
CA HIS A 323 11.30 -24.06 3.86
C HIS A 323 12.82 -24.12 4.07
N GLN A 324 13.58 -24.24 2.97
CA GLN A 324 15.05 -24.27 3.02
C GLN A 324 15.64 -22.93 3.47
N LEU A 325 14.98 -21.80 3.20
CA LEU A 325 15.34 -20.51 3.79
C LEU A 325 15.14 -20.55 5.31
N GLY A 326 13.97 -20.95 5.78
CA GLY A 326 13.69 -21.08 7.22
C GLY A 326 14.71 -21.95 7.97
N LEU A 327 15.10 -23.09 7.39
CA LEU A 327 16.12 -23.97 7.98
C LEU A 327 17.50 -23.30 8.08
N ARG A 328 17.87 -22.45 7.12
CA ARG A 328 19.12 -21.66 7.18
C ARG A 328 19.04 -20.57 8.24
N GLU A 329 17.96 -19.80 8.29
CA GLU A 329 17.79 -18.71 9.25
C GLU A 329 17.78 -19.24 10.69
N VAL A 330 17.05 -20.31 10.96
CA VAL A 330 17.03 -20.95 12.29
C VAL A 330 18.43 -21.43 12.70
N ALA A 331 19.20 -22.03 11.81
CA ALA A 331 20.56 -22.48 12.11
C ALA A 331 21.58 -21.32 12.32
N GLN A 332 21.41 -20.22 11.58
CA GLN A 332 22.22 -19.01 11.75
C GLN A 332 21.92 -18.33 13.08
N THR A 333 20.65 -18.07 13.39
CA THR A 333 20.25 -17.41 14.64
C THR A 333 20.52 -18.28 15.86
N GLU A 334 20.33 -19.61 15.79
CA GLU A 334 20.74 -20.53 16.88
C GLU A 334 22.26 -20.41 17.16
N THR A 335 23.08 -20.19 16.12
CA THR A 335 24.52 -19.98 16.28
C THR A 335 24.85 -18.64 16.94
N LEU A 336 24.07 -17.59 16.70
CA LEU A 336 24.21 -16.29 17.38
C LEU A 336 23.77 -16.39 18.86
N MET A 337 22.61 -17.00 19.13
CA MET A 337 22.12 -17.27 20.48
C MET A 337 23.14 -18.06 21.30
N LYS A 338 23.73 -19.13 20.75
CA LYS A 338 24.75 -19.93 21.43
C LYS A 338 26.02 -19.16 21.81
N ARG A 339 26.37 -18.09 21.08
CA ARG A 339 27.48 -17.19 21.48
C ARG A 339 27.13 -16.41 22.72
N ILE A 340 25.91 -15.87 22.82
CA ILE A 340 25.40 -15.17 24.01
C ILE A 340 25.29 -16.14 25.20
N MET A 341 24.69 -17.32 25.00
CA MET A 341 24.58 -18.36 26.02
C MET A 341 25.96 -18.70 26.62
N ALA A 342 26.99 -18.83 25.79
CA ALA A 342 28.36 -19.07 26.24
C ALA A 342 28.93 -17.90 27.08
N LYS A 343 28.74 -16.63 26.67
CA LYS A 343 29.12 -15.45 27.49
C LYS A 343 28.46 -15.49 28.88
N GLN A 344 27.20 -15.90 28.93
CA GLN A 344 26.40 -15.99 30.16
C GLN A 344 26.66 -17.26 31.00
N GLY A 345 27.57 -18.15 30.56
CA GLY A 345 27.97 -19.36 31.30
C GLY A 345 27.19 -20.64 30.94
N PHE A 346 26.21 -20.57 30.05
CA PHE A 346 25.38 -21.71 29.61
C PHE A 346 26.02 -22.49 28.44
N GLN A 347 27.33 -22.72 28.50
CA GLN A 347 28.05 -23.44 27.46
C GLN A 347 27.62 -24.92 27.42
N GLY A 348 27.19 -25.40 26.25
CA GLY A 348 26.73 -26.76 26.03
C GLY A 348 25.23 -27.00 26.22
N TYR A 349 24.48 -26.00 26.69
CA TYR A 349 23.02 -26.06 26.76
C TYR A 349 22.39 -25.97 25.36
N THR A 350 21.22 -26.57 25.18
CA THR A 350 20.30 -26.23 24.08
C THR A 350 19.57 -24.90 24.37
N VAL A 351 18.99 -24.29 23.34
CA VAL A 351 18.24 -23.03 23.48
C VAL A 351 17.02 -23.21 24.40
N ALA A 352 16.29 -24.32 24.25
CA ALA A 352 15.16 -24.68 25.12
C ALA A 352 15.57 -24.84 26.60
N GLU A 353 16.69 -25.50 26.89
CA GLU A 353 17.20 -25.63 28.27
C GLU A 353 17.61 -24.27 28.85
N TYR A 354 18.27 -23.42 28.05
CA TYR A 354 18.64 -22.07 28.47
C TYR A 354 17.42 -21.21 28.82
N PHE A 355 16.38 -21.19 27.98
CA PHE A 355 15.14 -20.47 28.30
C PHE A 355 14.39 -21.10 29.50
N ALA A 356 14.49 -22.41 29.71
CA ALA A 356 13.96 -23.07 30.91
C ALA A 356 14.71 -22.66 32.19
N GLU A 357 16.01 -22.35 32.13
CA GLU A 357 16.75 -21.74 33.25
C GLU A 357 16.33 -20.28 33.47
N LEU A 358 16.22 -19.46 32.41
CA LEU A 358 15.78 -18.06 32.54
C LEU A 358 14.38 -17.95 33.17
N LYS A 359 13.44 -18.82 32.79
CA LYS A 359 12.07 -18.88 33.32
C LYS A 359 11.99 -19.12 34.83
N LYS A 360 13.06 -19.62 35.48
CA LYS A 360 13.13 -19.77 36.95
C LYS A 360 13.36 -18.45 37.67
N SER A 361 13.85 -17.40 36.98
CA SER A 361 14.25 -16.14 37.59
C SER A 361 13.24 -15.02 37.33
N LYS A 362 12.49 -14.65 38.37
CA LYS A 362 11.46 -13.59 38.31
C LYS A 362 11.97 -12.22 37.83
N ARG A 363 13.28 -11.96 37.82
CA ARG A 363 13.87 -10.70 37.32
C ARG A 363 13.59 -10.45 35.82
N HIS A 364 13.22 -11.49 35.08
CA HIS A 364 12.93 -11.41 33.64
C HIS A 364 11.46 -11.14 33.33
N PHE A 365 10.59 -10.95 34.33
CA PHE A 365 9.15 -10.80 34.14
C PHE A 365 8.62 -9.60 34.92
N LEU A 366 7.50 -9.03 34.46
CA LEU A 366 6.79 -7.97 35.17
C LEU A 366 5.66 -8.57 36.01
N SER A 367 5.13 -7.79 36.96
CA SER A 367 4.13 -8.29 37.93
C SER A 367 2.71 -7.84 37.62
N THR A 368 2.53 -6.78 36.82
CA THR A 368 1.22 -6.27 36.42
C THR A 368 1.24 -5.76 34.98
N GLY A 369 0.06 -5.56 34.38
CA GLY A 369 -0.04 -5.06 33.01
C GLY A 369 0.32 -3.57 32.88
N GLU A 370 0.07 -2.76 33.91
CA GLU A 370 0.42 -1.35 33.97
C GLU A 370 1.95 -1.17 33.87
N GLN A 371 2.72 -2.03 34.57
CA GLN A 371 4.18 -2.06 34.46
C GLN A 371 4.66 -2.36 33.04
N MET A 372 3.92 -3.18 32.27
CA MET A 372 4.25 -3.45 30.87
C MET A 372 4.05 -2.21 30.01
N ILE A 373 2.90 -1.52 30.15
CA ILE A 373 2.60 -0.28 29.43
C ILE A 373 3.66 0.78 29.74
N GLU A 374 3.93 1.04 31.01
CA GLU A 374 4.98 1.97 31.46
C GLU A 374 6.37 1.61 30.90
N THR A 375 6.71 0.31 30.86
CA THR A 375 7.99 -0.14 30.30
C THR A 375 8.06 0.08 28.78
N TYR A 376 6.98 -0.14 28.04
CA TYR A 376 6.93 0.16 26.61
C TYR A 376 7.02 1.67 26.33
N GLU A 377 6.28 2.50 27.07
CA GLU A 377 6.33 3.97 26.95
C GLU A 377 7.72 4.53 27.23
N ASN A 378 8.39 4.04 28.29
CA ASN A 378 9.78 4.38 28.58
C ASN A 378 10.77 3.90 27.50
N ILE A 379 10.53 2.75 26.85
CA ILE A 379 11.38 2.30 25.73
C ILE A 379 11.23 3.23 24.51
N ILE A 380 10.01 3.68 24.21
CA ILE A 380 9.75 4.62 23.11
C ILE A 380 10.49 5.94 23.37
N GLN A 381 10.19 6.59 24.49
CA GLN A 381 10.60 7.97 24.77
C GLN A 381 12.09 8.10 25.12
N GLU A 382 12.61 7.26 26.02
CA GLU A 382 13.98 7.42 26.58
C GLU A 382 15.06 6.70 25.76
N ARG A 383 14.69 5.88 24.77
CA ARG A 383 15.63 5.01 24.04
C ARG A 383 15.46 5.12 22.53
N ILE A 384 14.26 4.95 22.00
CA ILE A 384 14.02 4.92 20.54
C ILE A 384 13.98 6.33 19.95
N GLU A 385 13.10 7.20 20.41
CA GLU A 385 12.88 8.54 19.83
C GLU A 385 14.17 9.38 19.65
N PRO A 386 15.13 9.40 20.60
CA PRO A 386 16.38 10.16 20.45
C PRO A 386 17.28 9.71 19.28
N THR A 387 17.06 8.52 18.73
CA THR A 387 17.91 7.95 17.67
C THR A 387 17.41 8.22 16.25
N LEU A 388 16.12 8.51 16.07
CA LEU A 388 15.45 8.46 14.76
C LEU A 388 16.03 9.44 13.73
N ASN A 389 16.51 10.61 14.17
CA ASN A 389 17.16 11.61 13.29
C ASN A 389 18.48 11.12 12.64
N GLY A 390 19.07 10.03 13.15
CA GLY A 390 20.21 9.36 12.51
C GLY A 390 19.82 8.42 11.37
N LEU A 391 18.54 8.01 11.30
CA LEU A 391 18.04 6.99 10.37
C LEU A 391 17.00 7.50 9.37
N PHE A 392 16.40 8.67 9.59
CA PHE A 392 15.35 9.21 8.73
C PHE A 392 15.58 10.69 8.44
N LYS A 393 15.10 11.19 7.29
CA LYS A 393 15.13 12.62 6.95
C LYS A 393 13.89 13.35 7.46
N ASP A 394 12.71 12.86 7.07
CA ASP A 394 11.44 13.58 7.21
C ASP A 394 10.45 12.78 8.07
N LEU A 395 10.68 12.79 9.40
CA LEU A 395 9.82 12.10 10.36
C LEU A 395 8.40 12.72 10.38
N PRO A 396 7.31 11.97 10.09
CA PRO A 396 5.96 12.52 10.00
C PRO A 396 5.37 13.07 11.31
N GLY A 397 5.94 12.73 12.47
CA GLY A 397 5.59 13.31 13.77
C GLY A 397 4.18 13.01 14.29
N LEU A 398 3.48 12.02 13.73
CA LEU A 398 2.13 11.66 14.18
C LEU A 398 2.15 11.07 15.61
N PRO A 399 1.12 11.32 16.44
CA PRO A 399 1.11 10.88 17.83
C PRO A 399 0.87 9.37 17.98
N LEU A 400 1.58 8.76 18.95
CA LEU A 400 1.48 7.36 19.35
C LEU A 400 0.92 7.23 20.78
N LYS A 401 0.26 6.13 21.08
CA LYS A 401 -0.04 5.66 22.44
C LYS A 401 0.22 4.16 22.57
N VAL A 402 0.58 3.72 23.76
CA VAL A 402 0.52 2.30 24.14
C VAL A 402 -0.80 2.06 24.87
N HIS A 403 -1.44 0.91 24.66
CA HIS A 403 -2.73 0.60 25.26
C HIS A 403 -2.85 -0.91 25.55
N PRO A 404 -3.54 -1.35 26.62
CA PRO A 404 -3.84 -2.77 26.81
C PRO A 404 -4.76 -3.31 25.71
N MET A 405 -4.49 -4.52 25.20
CA MET A 405 -5.42 -5.25 24.34
C MET A 405 -6.74 -5.57 25.07
N PRO A 406 -7.92 -5.41 24.42
CA PRO A 406 -9.22 -5.69 25.04
C PRO A 406 -9.52 -7.20 25.17
N THR A 407 -8.81 -8.06 24.44
CA THR A 407 -8.94 -9.52 24.47
C THR A 407 -7.59 -10.18 24.20
N ASP A 408 -7.35 -11.38 24.75
CA ASP A 408 -6.14 -12.17 24.49
C ASP A 408 -5.94 -12.47 22.99
N GLY A 409 -4.67 -12.57 22.58
CA GLY A 409 -4.25 -12.55 21.18
C GLY A 409 -2.72 -12.61 21.02
N PRO A 410 -2.13 -12.03 19.96
CA PRO A 410 -0.67 -11.91 19.81
C PRO A 410 -0.02 -11.11 20.97
N ARG A 411 1.32 -11.06 21.03
CA ARG A 411 2.06 -10.28 22.05
C ARG A 411 1.79 -8.76 21.92
N GLY A 412 1.61 -8.30 20.68
CA GLY A 412 1.35 -6.91 20.32
C GLY A 412 0.50 -6.83 19.04
N GLN A 413 -0.06 -5.65 18.79
CA GLN A 413 -0.65 -5.26 17.51
C GLN A 413 -0.68 -3.73 17.36
N TYR A 414 -0.09 -3.20 16.30
CA TYR A 414 -0.27 -1.80 15.91
C TYR A 414 -1.61 -1.54 15.19
N SER A 415 -2.14 -0.33 15.40
CA SER A 415 -3.28 0.23 14.68
C SER A 415 -2.95 1.66 14.25
N SER A 416 -3.06 1.94 12.94
CA SER A 416 -2.75 3.24 12.34
C SER A 416 -3.62 4.37 12.89
N GLY A 417 -3.05 5.56 13.09
CA GLY A 417 -3.78 6.78 13.41
C GLY A 417 -4.50 7.42 12.21
N THR A 418 -4.87 8.69 12.31
CA THR A 418 -5.33 9.53 11.19
C THR A 418 -4.23 10.53 10.78
N ALA A 419 -4.22 10.94 9.51
CA ALA A 419 -3.19 11.83 8.95
C ALA A 419 -3.23 13.27 9.53
N ASP A 420 -4.34 13.64 10.17
CA ASP A 420 -4.51 14.90 10.93
C ASP A 420 -4.00 14.82 12.38
N GLY A 421 -3.57 13.64 12.83
CA GLY A 421 -3.13 13.36 14.20
C GLY A 421 -4.24 13.34 15.26
N ILE A 422 -5.52 13.54 14.91
CA ILE A 422 -6.62 13.59 15.89
C ILE A 422 -6.85 12.22 16.54
N ARG A 423 -6.82 11.14 15.75
CA ARG A 423 -6.77 9.76 16.25
C ARG A 423 -5.30 9.32 16.24
N PRO A 424 -4.65 9.10 17.39
CA PRO A 424 -3.27 8.65 17.43
C PRO A 424 -3.14 7.22 16.88
N GLY A 425 -1.92 6.87 16.48
CA GLY A 425 -1.53 5.47 16.35
C GLY A 425 -1.59 4.79 17.71
N ILE A 426 -1.98 3.52 17.74
CA ILE A 426 -2.07 2.74 18.98
C ILE A 426 -1.27 1.45 18.83
N PHE A 427 -0.26 1.27 19.69
CA PHE A 427 0.34 -0.03 19.95
C PHE A 427 -0.50 -0.71 21.05
N PHE A 428 -1.31 -1.69 20.66
CA PHE A 428 -2.03 -2.53 21.60
C PHE A 428 -1.09 -3.64 22.12
N ALA A 429 -0.71 -3.58 23.38
CA ALA A 429 0.11 -4.58 24.05
C ALA A 429 -0.76 -5.62 24.75
N ASN A 430 -0.43 -6.92 24.60
CA ASN A 430 -1.11 -7.97 25.36
C ASN A 430 -0.51 -8.04 26.77
N VAL A 431 -1.25 -7.48 27.73
CA VAL A 431 -0.82 -7.36 29.14
C VAL A 431 -1.56 -8.31 30.09
N LEU A 432 -2.25 -9.32 29.54
CA LEU A 432 -3.09 -10.24 30.32
C LEU A 432 -2.31 -11.33 31.06
N ARG A 433 -1.04 -11.55 30.68
CA ARG A 433 -0.13 -12.58 31.24
C ARG A 433 1.31 -12.02 31.40
N PRO A 434 1.53 -10.96 32.22
CA PRO A 434 2.85 -10.34 32.41
C PRO A 434 3.93 -11.29 32.95
N GLU A 435 3.51 -12.38 33.59
CA GLU A 435 4.35 -13.46 34.10
C GLU A 435 4.76 -14.50 33.03
N GLU A 436 4.11 -14.53 31.86
CA GLU A 436 4.52 -15.36 30.72
C GLU A 436 5.42 -14.61 29.71
N LEU A 437 5.50 -13.28 29.78
CA LEU A 437 6.15 -12.43 28.78
C LEU A 437 7.49 -11.86 29.30
N PRO A 438 8.65 -12.35 28.80
CA PRO A 438 9.94 -11.87 29.28
C PRO A 438 10.27 -10.43 28.86
N THR A 439 10.80 -9.64 29.81
CA THR A 439 11.19 -8.24 29.61
C THR A 439 12.26 -8.04 28.53
N TYR A 440 13.07 -9.07 28.26
CA TYR A 440 14.08 -9.01 27.19
C TYR A 440 13.48 -8.96 25.78
N LEU A 441 12.24 -9.41 25.58
CA LEU A 441 11.53 -9.31 24.30
C LEU A 441 10.99 -7.90 24.02
N MET A 442 10.88 -7.06 25.05
CA MET A 442 10.09 -5.82 24.97
C MET A 442 10.69 -4.81 24.00
N MET A 443 12.01 -4.59 24.00
CA MET A 443 12.69 -3.68 23.06
C MET A 443 12.44 -4.07 21.60
N ALA A 444 12.61 -5.36 21.29
CA ALA A 444 12.39 -5.89 19.94
C ALA A 444 10.93 -5.69 19.49
N LEU A 445 9.95 -6.01 20.34
CA LEU A 445 8.54 -5.75 20.04
C LEU A 445 8.20 -4.26 19.94
N THR A 446 8.84 -3.38 20.71
CA THR A 446 8.65 -1.92 20.57
C THR A 446 9.16 -1.43 19.23
N LEU A 447 10.34 -1.86 18.78
CA LEU A 447 10.87 -1.50 17.46
C LEU A 447 9.93 -1.94 16.33
N HIS A 448 9.34 -3.14 16.46
CA HIS A 448 8.39 -3.73 15.51
C HIS A 448 7.07 -2.94 15.42
N GLU A 449 6.39 -2.73 16.55
CA GLU A 449 5.03 -2.19 16.62
C GLU A 449 4.99 -0.65 16.57
N THR A 450 6.12 0.01 16.88
CA THR A 450 6.19 1.48 17.02
C THR A 450 7.17 2.10 16.03
N ASN A 451 8.14 2.88 16.51
CA ASN A 451 9.22 3.45 15.72
C ASN A 451 10.46 2.54 15.84
N PRO A 452 11.23 2.30 14.76
CA PRO A 452 10.97 2.73 13.39
C PRO A 452 10.07 1.79 12.59
N GLY A 453 9.46 0.76 13.19
CA GLY A 453 8.58 -0.22 12.53
C GLY A 453 7.21 0.30 12.08
N HIS A 454 6.13 -0.41 12.44
CA HIS A 454 4.79 -0.18 11.90
C HIS A 454 4.27 1.25 12.06
N HIS A 455 4.47 1.89 13.22
CA HIS A 455 3.96 3.25 13.42
C HIS A 455 4.62 4.24 12.46
N LEU A 456 5.95 4.20 12.30
CA LEU A 456 6.65 5.09 11.40
C LEU A 456 6.27 4.80 9.93
N GLN A 457 6.32 3.53 9.53
CA GLN A 457 6.02 3.08 8.17
C GLN A 457 4.60 3.40 7.72
N MET A 458 3.61 3.26 8.61
CA MET A 458 2.23 3.64 8.31
C MET A 458 2.04 5.16 8.36
N SER A 459 2.77 5.88 9.22
CA SER A 459 2.72 7.35 9.26
C SER A 459 3.20 7.96 7.93
N TYR A 460 4.35 7.52 7.39
CA TYR A 460 4.81 7.95 6.06
C TYR A 460 3.74 7.71 4.99
N ALA A 461 3.14 6.52 4.97
CA ALA A 461 2.14 6.15 3.96
C ALA A 461 0.85 6.99 4.01
N ILE A 462 0.41 7.45 5.19
CA ILE A 462 -0.81 8.27 5.33
C ILE A 462 -0.56 9.78 5.24
N THR A 463 0.65 10.27 5.49
CA THR A 463 1.01 11.69 5.27
C THR A 463 1.53 11.98 3.87
N ALA A 464 1.95 10.96 3.12
CA ALA A 464 2.42 11.12 1.74
C ALA A 464 1.30 11.49 0.75
N ASP A 465 1.66 12.23 -0.29
CA ASP A 465 0.79 12.58 -1.42
C ASP A 465 0.57 11.38 -2.36
N LEU A 466 -0.13 10.36 -1.85
CA LEU A 466 -0.48 9.14 -2.56
C LEU A 466 -1.97 9.12 -2.93
N PRO A 467 -2.37 8.48 -4.04
CA PRO A 467 -3.76 8.17 -4.35
C PRO A 467 -4.47 7.39 -3.25
N GLU A 468 -5.80 7.51 -3.17
CA GLU A 468 -6.58 6.91 -2.09
C GLU A 468 -6.54 5.38 -2.08
N PHE A 469 -6.40 4.70 -3.22
CA PHE A 469 -6.18 3.24 -3.29
C PHE A 469 -4.77 2.80 -2.79
N ARG A 470 -3.83 3.74 -2.66
CA ARG A 470 -2.50 3.52 -2.05
C ARG A 470 -2.51 3.82 -0.55
N LYS A 471 -3.15 4.92 -0.12
CA LYS A 471 -3.32 5.25 1.31
C LYS A 471 -4.17 4.22 2.07
N ASN A 472 -5.33 3.88 1.52
CA ASN A 472 -6.34 3.07 2.20
C ASN A 472 -6.25 1.60 1.75
N LYS A 473 -6.09 0.67 2.70
CA LYS A 473 -5.95 -0.76 2.43
C LYS A 473 -6.89 -1.59 3.33
N GLU A 474 -7.66 -2.47 2.71
CA GLU A 474 -8.50 -3.46 3.39
C GLU A 474 -7.61 -4.56 3.99
N TYR A 475 -7.16 -4.38 5.25
CA TYR A 475 -6.27 -5.34 5.90
C TYR A 475 -6.98 -6.59 6.45
N SER A 476 -8.31 -6.62 6.46
CA SER A 476 -9.16 -7.71 6.94
C SER A 476 -9.29 -8.88 5.93
N ALA A 477 -10.14 -9.85 6.26
CA ALA A 477 -10.64 -10.93 5.39
C ALA A 477 -9.58 -11.79 4.68
N LYS A 478 -8.53 -12.21 5.40
CA LYS A 478 -7.48 -13.12 4.92
C LYS A 478 -7.99 -14.51 4.56
N PHE A 479 -9.15 -14.94 5.04
CA PHE A 479 -9.83 -16.13 4.53
C PHE A 479 -10.03 -16.11 2.99
N ARG A 480 -10.06 -14.94 2.35
CA ARG A 480 -10.22 -14.78 0.90
C ARG A 480 -8.95 -15.10 0.08
N VAL A 481 -7.77 -15.07 0.68
CA VAL A 481 -6.47 -15.23 -0.02
C VAL A 481 -6.39 -16.60 -0.70
N PRO A 482 -5.91 -16.69 -1.97
CA PRO A 482 -5.32 -15.64 -2.80
C PRO A 482 -6.32 -14.82 -3.64
N PHE A 483 -7.63 -15.09 -3.58
CA PHE A 483 -8.67 -14.32 -4.27
C PHE A 483 -9.03 -13.02 -3.53
N ALA A 484 -8.03 -12.15 -3.34
CA ALA A 484 -8.15 -10.89 -2.62
C ALA A 484 -7.21 -9.81 -3.22
N PHE A 485 -7.58 -8.54 -3.11
CA PHE A 485 -6.66 -7.46 -3.50
C PHE A 485 -5.46 -7.42 -2.55
N PRO A 486 -4.20 -7.41 -3.03
CA PRO A 486 -3.03 -7.59 -2.19
C PRO A 486 -2.83 -6.49 -1.15
N THR A 487 -2.50 -6.92 0.07
CA THR A 487 -2.15 -6.04 1.20
C THR A 487 -0.64 -5.96 1.46
N TYR A 488 0.17 -6.46 0.51
CA TYR A 488 1.64 -6.43 0.51
C TYR A 488 2.27 -6.81 1.88
N THR A 489 1.80 -7.92 2.46
CA THR A 489 2.17 -8.34 3.81
C THR A 489 3.68 -8.50 3.98
N ALA A 490 4.41 -9.02 3.00
CA ALA A 490 5.87 -9.10 3.09
C ALA A 490 6.59 -7.73 3.05
N TYR A 491 5.98 -6.67 2.50
CA TYR A 491 6.49 -5.31 2.70
C TYR A 491 6.24 -4.84 4.15
N VAL A 492 4.99 -4.94 4.63
CA VAL A 492 4.56 -4.35 5.92
C VAL A 492 5.25 -5.04 7.10
N GLU A 493 5.22 -6.37 7.10
CA GLU A 493 5.82 -7.20 8.15
C GLU A 493 7.35 -7.27 8.02
N GLY A 494 7.85 -7.22 6.77
CA GLY A 494 9.29 -7.21 6.47
C GLY A 494 9.98 -5.94 6.92
N TRP A 495 9.33 -4.78 6.74
CA TRP A 495 9.83 -3.51 7.28
C TRP A 495 9.87 -3.54 8.81
N ALA A 496 8.80 -3.98 9.47
CA ALA A 496 8.73 -3.98 10.93
C ALA A 496 9.76 -4.93 11.57
N LEU A 497 10.10 -6.04 10.90
CA LEU A 497 11.16 -6.95 11.33
C LEU A 497 12.56 -6.40 10.98
N TYR A 498 12.74 -5.77 9.83
CA TYR A 498 13.96 -5.01 9.49
C TYR A 498 14.24 -3.90 10.51
N ALA A 499 13.19 -3.23 11.01
CA ALA A 499 13.26 -2.24 12.08
C ALA A 499 13.75 -2.81 13.43
N GLU A 500 13.58 -4.11 13.71
CA GLU A 500 14.21 -4.76 14.86
C GLU A 500 15.75 -4.79 14.67
N THR A 501 16.24 -5.12 13.48
CA THR A 501 17.69 -5.25 13.20
C THR A 501 18.48 -3.95 13.45
N LEU A 502 17.86 -2.80 13.16
CA LEU A 502 18.41 -1.46 13.42
C LEU A 502 18.71 -1.21 14.92
N GLY A 503 18.09 -1.98 15.82
CA GLY A 503 18.35 -1.95 17.25
C GLY A 503 19.77 -2.39 17.65
N GLU A 504 20.44 -3.23 16.86
CA GLU A 504 21.84 -3.61 17.11
C GLU A 504 22.80 -2.48 16.67
N GLU A 505 22.58 -1.89 15.49
CA GLU A 505 23.36 -0.75 14.97
C GLU A 505 23.29 0.48 15.88
N LEU A 506 22.09 0.82 16.34
CA LEU A 506 21.84 1.92 17.28
C LEU A 506 22.23 1.60 18.73
N LYS A 507 22.62 0.35 19.03
CA LYS A 507 22.94 -0.14 20.40
C LYS A 507 21.75 0.01 21.37
N LEU A 508 20.53 -0.13 20.85
CA LEU A 508 19.32 -0.06 21.64
C LEU A 508 19.17 -1.28 22.56
N TYR A 509 19.68 -2.45 22.19
CA TYR A 509 19.77 -3.61 23.09
C TYR A 509 20.85 -3.37 24.15
N LYS A 510 20.45 -3.07 25.39
CA LYS A 510 21.36 -2.57 26.44
C LYS A 510 22.30 -3.62 27.03
N ASP A 511 21.94 -4.89 26.90
CA ASP A 511 22.65 -6.02 27.49
C ASP A 511 22.44 -7.31 26.68
N ASP A 512 23.24 -8.33 26.99
CA ASP A 512 23.18 -9.66 26.36
C ASP A 512 21.83 -10.38 26.54
N TYR A 513 20.93 -9.96 27.44
CA TYR A 513 19.57 -10.52 27.52
C TYR A 513 18.63 -9.86 26.52
N GLU A 514 18.61 -8.53 26.41
CA GLU A 514 17.82 -7.86 25.37
C GLU A 514 18.27 -8.26 23.96
N LEU A 515 19.57 -8.44 23.72
CA LEU A 515 20.09 -8.95 22.44
C LEU A 515 19.69 -10.43 22.20
N MET A 516 19.63 -11.24 23.25
CA MET A 516 19.03 -12.59 23.17
C MET A 516 17.52 -12.52 22.87
N GLY A 517 16.81 -11.52 23.39
CA GLY A 517 15.40 -11.30 23.13
C GLY A 517 15.12 -10.93 21.67
N TYR A 518 15.99 -10.14 21.05
CA TYR A 518 16.00 -9.94 19.60
C TYR A 518 16.25 -11.24 18.84
N TYR A 519 17.27 -12.03 19.19
CA TYR A 519 17.51 -13.32 18.51
C TYR A 519 16.39 -14.36 18.75
N ASP A 520 15.63 -14.26 19.85
CA ASP A 520 14.38 -15.03 20.05
C ASP A 520 13.25 -14.54 19.14
N SER A 521 13.10 -13.22 19.02
CA SER A 521 12.23 -12.54 18.04
C SER A 521 12.50 -13.05 16.63
N GLU A 522 13.77 -13.13 16.24
CA GLU A 522 14.28 -13.55 14.94
C GLU A 522 14.07 -15.04 14.68
N ILE A 523 14.54 -15.91 15.59
CA ILE A 523 14.44 -17.36 15.39
C ILE A 523 12.97 -17.80 15.34
N PHE A 524 12.05 -17.07 16.00
CA PHE A 524 10.61 -17.27 15.87
C PHE A 524 10.11 -17.03 14.43
N ARG A 525 10.53 -15.95 13.76
CA ARG A 525 10.15 -15.71 12.34
C ARG A 525 10.89 -16.65 11.38
N GLY A 526 12.10 -17.11 11.72
CA GLY A 526 12.75 -18.23 11.05
C GLY A 526 11.95 -19.53 11.15
N CYS A 527 11.45 -19.87 12.34
CA CYS A 527 10.59 -21.03 12.59
C CYS A 527 9.26 -20.95 11.84
N ARG A 528 8.65 -19.76 11.68
CA ARG A 528 7.44 -19.56 10.85
C ARG A 528 7.61 -20.08 9.43
N LEU A 529 8.74 -19.78 8.76
CA LEU A 529 9.04 -20.27 7.40
C LEU A 529 9.02 -21.80 7.32
N VAL A 530 9.65 -22.48 8.28
CA VAL A 530 9.76 -23.95 8.33
C VAL A 530 8.42 -24.60 8.67
N VAL A 531 7.67 -24.03 9.61
CA VAL A 531 6.44 -24.62 10.15
C VAL A 531 5.24 -24.41 9.23
N ASP A 532 5.08 -23.23 8.63
CA ASP A 532 3.99 -22.93 7.71
C ASP A 532 4.09 -23.84 6.45
N THR A 533 5.27 -23.90 5.83
CA THR A 533 5.55 -24.86 4.74
C THR A 533 5.50 -26.32 5.20
N GLY A 534 5.94 -26.60 6.42
CA GLY A 534 5.85 -27.92 7.07
C GLY A 534 4.41 -28.43 7.09
N LEU A 535 3.50 -27.65 7.67
CA LEU A 535 2.07 -27.94 7.74
C LEU A 535 1.44 -28.05 6.35
N HIS A 536 1.64 -27.05 5.49
CA HIS A 536 0.86 -26.86 4.28
C HIS A 536 1.39 -27.60 3.04
N TYR A 537 2.65 -28.02 3.04
CA TYR A 537 3.27 -28.67 1.89
C TYR A 537 4.00 -29.97 2.23
N PHE A 538 4.62 -30.09 3.40
CA PHE A 538 5.28 -31.32 3.86
C PHE A 538 4.40 -32.20 4.76
N ASN A 539 3.12 -31.83 4.93
CA ASN A 539 2.10 -32.55 5.70
C ASN A 539 2.48 -32.83 7.17
N TRP A 540 3.25 -31.93 7.80
CA TRP A 540 3.53 -31.99 9.24
C TRP A 540 2.23 -31.95 10.06
N THR A 541 2.25 -32.64 11.19
CA THR A 541 1.19 -32.52 12.20
C THR A 541 1.30 -31.22 12.98
N ARG A 542 0.18 -30.82 13.61
CA ARG A 542 0.14 -29.73 14.60
C ARG A 542 1.19 -29.92 15.71
N GLU A 543 1.44 -31.16 16.13
CA GLU A 543 2.41 -31.45 17.20
C GLU A 543 3.86 -31.30 16.73
N GLU A 544 4.21 -31.72 15.51
CA GLU A 544 5.53 -31.49 14.92
C GLU A 544 5.82 -29.99 14.76
N ALA A 545 4.82 -29.22 14.33
CA ALA A 545 4.87 -27.76 14.28
C ALA A 545 5.14 -27.13 15.67
N ILE A 546 4.41 -27.54 16.71
CA ILE A 546 4.59 -27.06 18.09
C ILE A 546 5.97 -27.45 18.64
N ALA A 547 6.37 -28.71 18.44
CA ALA A 547 7.65 -29.24 18.91
C ALA A 547 8.85 -28.56 18.24
N TYR A 548 8.72 -28.15 16.97
CA TYR A 548 9.75 -27.38 16.27
C TYR A 548 9.97 -26.01 16.92
N PHE A 549 8.91 -25.24 17.19
CA PHE A 549 9.02 -23.96 17.90
C PHE A 549 9.63 -24.14 19.31
N LEU A 550 9.09 -25.06 20.12
CA LEU A 550 9.53 -25.29 21.50
C LEU A 550 11.00 -25.72 21.66
N LYS A 551 11.66 -26.15 20.58
CA LYS A 551 13.10 -26.44 20.54
C LYS A 551 13.98 -25.18 20.49
N TYR A 552 13.45 -24.09 19.92
CA TYR A 552 14.21 -22.92 19.48
C TYR A 552 13.78 -21.59 20.13
N THR A 553 12.53 -21.45 20.59
CA THR A 553 11.98 -20.16 21.07
C THR A 553 11.66 -20.13 22.56
N SER A 554 11.61 -18.94 23.16
CA SER A 554 11.37 -18.71 24.59
C SER A 554 9.91 -18.86 25.05
N ASP A 555 8.93 -18.97 24.16
CA ASP A 555 7.49 -18.94 24.49
C ASP A 555 6.99 -20.05 25.44
N SER A 556 5.76 -19.88 25.92
CA SER A 556 4.97 -20.95 26.53
C SER A 556 4.35 -21.84 25.44
N ARG A 557 4.10 -23.13 25.75
CA ARG A 557 3.39 -24.02 24.82
C ARG A 557 2.02 -23.47 24.43
N ALA A 558 1.32 -22.81 25.35
CA ALA A 558 0.03 -22.17 25.06
C ALA A 558 0.16 -21.04 24.02
N GLY A 559 1.23 -20.23 24.07
CA GLY A 559 1.53 -19.23 23.03
C GLY A 559 1.79 -19.86 21.66
N ILE A 560 2.65 -20.87 21.60
CA ILE A 560 2.94 -21.61 20.35
C ILE A 560 1.68 -22.28 19.78
N GLU A 561 0.80 -22.83 20.62
CA GLU A 561 -0.45 -23.44 20.17
C GLU A 561 -1.43 -22.44 19.54
N VAL A 562 -1.50 -21.19 20.02
CA VAL A 562 -2.30 -20.12 19.40
C VAL A 562 -1.74 -19.74 18.03
N GLU A 563 -0.41 -19.62 17.91
CA GLU A 563 0.23 -19.24 16.65
C GLU A 563 0.20 -20.37 15.60
N VAL A 564 0.35 -21.64 16.00
CA VAL A 564 0.18 -22.78 15.08
C VAL A 564 -1.28 -22.94 14.62
N ASP A 565 -2.27 -22.70 15.50
CA ASP A 565 -3.69 -22.65 15.10
C ASP A 565 -3.98 -21.52 14.10
N ARG A 566 -3.28 -20.37 14.23
CA ARG A 566 -3.31 -19.27 13.25
C ARG A 566 -2.72 -19.69 11.91
N TYR A 567 -1.56 -20.34 11.87
CA TYR A 567 -0.93 -20.74 10.59
C TYR A 567 -1.82 -21.75 9.83
N ILE A 568 -2.38 -22.74 10.54
CA ILE A 568 -3.38 -23.69 10.00
C ILE A 568 -4.59 -23.00 9.34
N THR A 569 -4.91 -21.77 9.79
CA THR A 569 -6.06 -20.96 9.38
C THR A 569 -5.74 -19.96 8.25
N TRP A 570 -4.51 -19.43 8.20
CA TRP A 570 -4.04 -18.48 7.17
C TRP A 570 -2.76 -18.99 6.47
N PRO A 571 -2.88 -19.96 5.54
CA PRO A 571 -1.71 -20.58 4.91
C PRO A 571 -0.80 -19.58 4.21
N GLY A 572 0.49 -19.57 4.52
CA GLY A 572 1.50 -18.73 3.89
C GLY A 572 1.71 -17.37 4.56
N GLN A 573 0.76 -16.88 5.37
CA GLN A 573 0.85 -15.55 5.98
C GLN A 573 2.06 -15.42 6.91
N ALA A 574 2.41 -16.50 7.61
CA ALA A 574 3.52 -16.54 8.55
C ALA A 574 4.88 -16.43 7.85
N THR A 575 4.97 -16.73 6.55
CA THR A 575 6.23 -16.70 5.78
C THR A 575 6.65 -15.29 5.38
N ALA A 576 5.68 -14.36 5.28
CA ALA A 576 5.88 -13.01 4.78
C ALA A 576 6.91 -12.18 5.58
N TYR A 577 6.94 -12.37 6.91
CA TYR A 577 7.80 -11.64 7.84
C TYR A 577 9.30 -11.75 7.46
N LYS A 578 9.87 -12.96 7.50
CA LYS A 578 11.31 -13.17 7.30
C LYS A 578 11.74 -13.05 5.84
N VAL A 579 10.87 -13.40 4.88
CA VAL A 579 11.15 -13.14 3.45
C VAL A 579 11.22 -11.63 3.16
N GLY A 580 10.30 -10.86 3.75
CA GLY A 580 10.26 -9.41 3.62
C GLY A 580 11.51 -8.73 4.17
N GLU A 581 11.83 -8.99 5.43
CA GLU A 581 13.01 -8.46 6.12
C GLU A 581 14.30 -8.75 5.36
N LEU A 582 14.50 -10.01 4.95
CA LEU A 582 15.67 -10.39 4.17
C LEU A 582 15.75 -9.64 2.83
N LYS A 583 14.62 -9.30 2.20
CA LYS A 583 14.62 -8.45 1.00
C LYS A 583 14.94 -6.99 1.30
N PHE A 584 14.51 -6.43 2.44
CA PHE A 584 14.97 -5.10 2.89
C PHE A 584 16.48 -5.08 3.15
N ILE A 585 17.02 -6.11 3.81
CA ILE A 585 18.46 -6.27 4.04
C ILE A 585 19.23 -6.43 2.71
N GLU A 586 18.72 -7.25 1.79
CA GLU A 586 19.30 -7.44 0.45
C GLU A 586 19.36 -6.11 -0.34
N LEU A 587 18.25 -5.36 -0.38
CA LEU A 587 18.16 -4.08 -1.09
C LEU A 587 19.02 -2.99 -0.44
N ARG A 588 19.07 -2.94 0.89
CA ARG A 588 19.99 -2.04 1.62
C ARG A 588 21.44 -2.37 1.28
N LYS A 589 21.82 -3.65 1.40
CA LYS A 589 23.18 -4.09 1.14
C LYS A 589 23.59 -3.79 -0.31
N LYS A 590 22.72 -4.03 -1.29
CA LYS A 590 22.94 -3.68 -2.69
C LYS A 590 23.22 -2.18 -2.86
N ALA A 591 22.45 -1.32 -2.20
CA ALA A 591 22.68 0.12 -2.21
C ALA A 591 23.99 0.54 -1.52
N GLU A 592 24.36 -0.08 -0.40
CA GLU A 592 25.66 0.12 0.27
C GLU A 592 26.84 -0.28 -0.65
N GLU A 593 26.72 -1.42 -1.35
CA GLU A 593 27.74 -1.93 -2.28
C GLU A 593 27.84 -1.12 -3.58
N GLU A 594 26.72 -0.65 -4.16
CA GLU A 594 26.72 0.13 -5.42
C GLU A 594 27.04 1.62 -5.20
N LEU A 595 26.55 2.26 -4.12
CA LEU A 595 26.75 3.70 -3.87
C LEU A 595 28.01 4.03 -3.06
N GLY A 596 28.51 3.12 -2.23
CA GLY A 596 29.74 3.31 -1.43
C GLY A 596 29.70 4.57 -0.55
N GLU A 597 30.67 5.47 -0.71
CA GLU A 597 30.74 6.74 0.04
C GLU A 597 29.58 7.72 -0.25
N HIS A 598 28.73 7.43 -1.25
CA HIS A 598 27.50 8.17 -1.53
C HIS A 598 26.23 7.55 -0.93
N PHE A 599 26.34 6.44 -0.19
CA PHE A 599 25.21 5.86 0.53
C PHE A 599 24.88 6.67 1.80
N ASP A 600 23.63 7.12 1.91
CA ASP A 600 23.04 7.62 3.16
C ASP A 600 21.85 6.72 3.51
N ILE A 601 21.88 6.10 4.69
CA ILE A 601 20.83 5.21 5.19
C ILE A 601 19.46 5.91 5.24
N ARG A 602 19.46 7.24 5.42
CA ARG A 602 18.27 8.07 5.49
C ARG A 602 17.64 8.29 4.12
N ASP A 603 18.43 8.34 3.05
CA ASP A 603 17.92 8.33 1.67
C ASP A 603 17.32 6.97 1.31
N PHE A 604 17.99 5.87 1.67
CA PHE A 604 17.46 4.53 1.47
C PHE A 604 16.10 4.36 2.17
N HIS A 605 15.99 4.77 3.44
CA HIS A 605 14.74 4.74 4.19
C HIS A 605 13.64 5.63 3.60
N SER A 606 13.97 6.83 3.11
CA SER A 606 13.03 7.69 2.37
C SER A 606 12.46 6.95 1.14
N VAL A 607 13.32 6.41 0.28
CA VAL A 607 12.94 5.72 -0.96
C VAL A 607 11.99 4.56 -0.72
N VAL A 608 12.26 3.74 0.32
CA VAL A 608 11.41 2.59 0.62
C VAL A 608 10.09 2.99 1.29
N LEU A 609 10.06 4.03 2.15
CA LEU A 609 8.87 4.39 2.94
C LEU A 609 7.91 5.36 2.26
N GLU A 610 8.39 6.33 1.48
CA GLU A 610 7.56 7.38 0.84
C GLU A 610 6.52 6.81 -0.14
N ASN A 611 6.76 5.60 -0.65
CA ASN A 611 5.83 4.89 -1.53
C ASN A 611 4.72 4.13 -0.78
N GLY A 612 4.83 4.00 0.55
CA GLY A 612 3.97 3.12 1.35
C GLY A 612 4.03 1.65 0.89
N PRO A 613 3.06 0.82 1.29
CA PRO A 613 3.04 -0.59 0.92
C PRO A 613 2.97 -0.83 -0.60
N VAL A 614 3.98 -1.53 -1.10
CA VAL A 614 4.16 -1.96 -2.49
C VAL A 614 4.60 -3.44 -2.53
N PRO A 615 4.42 -4.18 -3.64
CA PRO A 615 5.00 -5.51 -3.75
C PRO A 615 6.54 -5.42 -3.77
N LEU A 616 7.23 -6.43 -3.22
CA LEU A 616 8.70 -6.43 -3.07
C LEU A 616 9.44 -6.27 -4.40
N ARG A 617 8.86 -6.74 -5.52
CA ARG A 617 9.42 -6.57 -6.87
C ARG A 617 9.34 -5.13 -7.40
N ILE A 618 8.35 -4.33 -6.95
CA ILE A 618 8.30 -2.89 -7.23
C ILE A 618 9.22 -2.14 -6.26
N LEU A 619 9.30 -2.56 -4.99
CA LEU A 619 10.27 -2.01 -4.02
C LEU A 619 11.71 -2.11 -4.54
N GLU A 620 12.10 -3.28 -5.04
CA GLU A 620 13.38 -3.51 -5.72
C GLU A 620 13.58 -2.57 -6.91
N SER A 621 12.56 -2.44 -7.77
CA SER A 621 12.61 -1.53 -8.93
C SER A 621 12.81 -0.06 -8.53
N LEU A 622 12.21 0.38 -7.41
CA LEU A 622 12.33 1.74 -6.87
C LEU A 622 13.74 2.01 -6.31
N VAL A 623 14.30 1.09 -5.54
CA VAL A 623 15.68 1.17 -5.02
C VAL A 623 16.67 1.19 -6.19
N ASP A 624 16.46 0.33 -7.17
CA ASP A 624 17.27 0.25 -8.39
C ASP A 624 17.26 1.54 -9.23
N ASP A 625 16.10 2.21 -9.38
CA ASP A 625 16.03 3.50 -10.07
C ASP A 625 16.66 4.63 -9.25
N TRP A 626 16.55 4.61 -7.93
CA TRP A 626 17.24 5.55 -7.04
C TRP A 626 18.77 5.44 -7.15
N ILE A 627 19.33 4.22 -7.14
CA ILE A 627 20.76 3.95 -7.37
C ILE A 627 21.19 4.44 -8.76
N ARG A 628 20.45 4.07 -9.82
CA ARG A 628 20.72 4.53 -11.20
C ARG A 628 20.75 6.05 -11.32
N ASN A 629 19.87 6.76 -10.62
CA ASN A 629 19.81 8.22 -10.68
C ASN A 629 20.94 8.90 -9.89
N HIS A 630 21.47 8.27 -8.83
CA HIS A 630 22.69 8.74 -8.17
C HIS A 630 23.92 8.66 -9.08
N HIS A 631 24.14 7.53 -9.76
CA HIS A 631 25.24 7.39 -10.72
C HIS A 631 25.14 8.35 -11.92
N ARG A 632 23.93 8.63 -12.41
CA ARG A 632 23.73 9.67 -13.44
C ARG A 632 24.11 11.06 -12.94
N SER A 633 23.73 11.37 -11.70
CA SER A 633 23.98 12.67 -11.08
C SER A 633 25.47 12.91 -10.82
N SER A 634 26.23 11.89 -10.39
CA SER A 634 27.68 12.01 -10.23
C SER A 634 28.40 12.18 -11.57
N LEU A 635 27.97 11.47 -12.63
CA LEU A 635 28.52 11.64 -13.98
C LEU A 635 28.30 13.04 -14.56
N THR A 636 27.13 13.67 -14.33
CA THR A 636 26.90 15.04 -14.81
C THR A 636 27.72 16.09 -14.07
N HIS A 637 28.01 15.88 -12.77
CA HIS A 637 28.88 16.77 -12.00
C HIS A 637 30.37 16.54 -12.30
N GLY A 638 30.79 15.30 -12.58
CA GLY A 638 32.17 14.96 -12.96
C GLY A 638 32.64 15.58 -14.28
N ASN A 639 31.72 15.82 -15.23
CA ASN A 639 32.03 16.52 -16.48
C ASN A 639 32.00 18.06 -16.36
N ALA A 640 31.52 18.62 -15.24
CA ALA A 640 31.44 20.07 -15.03
C ALA A 640 32.72 20.68 -14.42
N SER A 641 33.68 19.84 -14.00
CA SER A 641 34.88 20.24 -13.25
C SER A 641 36.20 20.15 -14.05
N SER A 642 36.15 19.76 -15.33
CA SER A 642 37.35 19.53 -16.16
C SER A 642 37.69 20.65 -17.17
N GLU A 643 36.84 21.65 -17.38
CA GLU A 643 37.17 22.83 -18.22
C GLU A 643 37.78 23.98 -17.41
N GLN A 644 38.94 23.71 -16.77
CA GLN A 644 39.90 24.77 -16.45
C GLN A 644 40.91 24.88 -17.59
N LEU A 645 40.69 25.86 -18.48
CA LEU A 645 41.62 26.19 -19.57
C LEU A 645 42.87 26.88 -19.00
N GLU A 646 44.01 26.19 -19.01
CA GLU A 646 45.31 26.83 -18.81
C GLU A 646 45.70 27.64 -20.05
N GLU A 647 46.01 28.93 -19.89
CA GLU A 647 46.64 29.73 -20.95
C GLU A 647 48.13 29.36 -21.06
N GLY A 648 48.48 28.56 -22.08
CA GLY A 648 49.85 28.05 -22.29
C GLY A 648 50.30 28.08 -23.76
N ASP A 649 51.32 28.90 -24.05
CA ASP A 649 51.92 29.20 -25.36
C ASP A 649 52.01 28.05 -26.40
N CYS A 650 51.33 28.21 -27.53
CA CYS A 650 51.47 27.35 -28.72
C CYS A 650 52.42 27.96 -29.77
N LEU A 651 53.69 27.55 -29.77
CA LEU A 651 54.68 27.91 -30.78
C LEU A 651 54.50 27.12 -32.10
N CYS A 652 54.43 27.81 -33.24
CA CYS A 652 54.34 27.20 -34.57
C CYS A 652 55.67 27.25 -35.36
N PRO A 653 56.07 26.13 -35.98
CA PRO A 653 56.86 26.12 -37.22
C PRO A 653 56.06 25.56 -38.44
N PRO A 654 56.47 25.79 -39.70
CA PRO A 654 55.53 25.81 -40.85
C PRO A 654 55.78 24.78 -41.98
N ASN A 655 54.88 24.80 -42.99
CA ASN A 655 54.90 24.11 -44.31
C ASN A 655 54.52 22.60 -44.29
N ALA A 656 53.92 21.93 -45.30
CA ALA A 656 53.24 22.27 -46.58
C ALA A 656 52.75 20.92 -47.23
N VAL A 657 51.86 20.75 -48.25
CA VAL A 657 51.03 21.64 -49.11
C VAL A 657 49.87 20.86 -49.81
N VAL A 658 48.74 21.54 -50.13
CA VAL A 658 47.69 21.28 -51.17
C VAL A 658 47.17 19.86 -51.47
N SER A 659 45.86 19.63 -51.24
CA SER A 659 44.82 19.46 -52.30
C SER A 659 43.43 19.15 -51.68
N SER A 660 42.30 19.22 -52.40
CA SER A 660 41.62 20.39 -53.00
C SER A 660 40.34 19.91 -53.70
N LYS A 661 39.16 20.33 -53.19
CA LYS A 661 37.91 20.72 -53.90
C LYS A 661 36.63 20.16 -53.28
N CYS A 662 35.74 21.07 -52.86
CA CYS A 662 34.30 20.83 -52.86
C CYS A 662 33.71 21.17 -54.24
N PRO A 663 32.71 20.44 -54.75
CA PRO A 663 31.77 20.97 -55.73
C PRO A 663 30.68 21.81 -55.04
N ALA A 664 30.03 22.71 -55.77
CA ALA A 664 28.92 23.52 -55.27
C ALA A 664 27.68 23.38 -56.17
N ASN A 665 26.50 23.48 -55.54
CA ASN A 665 25.18 23.81 -56.09
C ASN A 665 24.71 23.10 -57.37
N ALA A 666 23.66 22.29 -57.22
CA ALA A 666 22.53 22.26 -58.16
C ALA A 666 21.29 22.74 -57.40
N ALA A 667 20.57 23.72 -57.94
CA ALA A 667 19.41 24.34 -57.28
C ALA A 667 18.09 23.72 -57.76
N GLY A 668 17.30 23.17 -56.84
CA GLY A 668 15.90 22.81 -57.07
C GLY A 668 14.97 23.79 -56.35
N GLN A 669 14.15 24.52 -57.09
CA GLN A 669 13.11 25.38 -56.48
C GLN A 669 11.92 24.52 -56.04
N LEU A 670 11.66 24.47 -54.73
CA LEU A 670 10.42 23.93 -54.16
C LEU A 670 9.70 25.05 -53.40
N SER A 671 8.55 25.48 -53.93
CA SER A 671 7.76 26.62 -53.42
C SER A 671 6.90 26.23 -52.21
N TRP A 672 7.55 26.01 -51.06
CA TRP A 672 6.87 25.77 -49.77
C TRP A 672 6.32 27.07 -49.15
N SER A 673 5.40 27.73 -49.85
CA SER A 673 4.76 28.98 -49.40
C SER A 673 3.23 28.90 -49.27
N ALA A 674 2.64 27.72 -49.40
CA ALA A 674 1.21 27.48 -49.19
C ALA A 674 0.94 26.60 -47.96
N GLY A 675 1.47 25.36 -47.93
CA GLY A 675 1.18 24.39 -46.87
C GLY A 675 1.55 24.86 -45.46
N VAL A 676 2.68 25.55 -45.28
CA VAL A 676 3.11 26.09 -43.98
C VAL A 676 2.13 27.16 -43.48
N TRP A 677 1.67 28.06 -44.35
CA TRP A 677 0.66 29.06 -44.00
C TRP A 677 -0.71 28.43 -43.71
N MET A 678 -1.05 27.33 -44.38
CA MET A 678 -2.29 26.58 -44.13
C MET A 678 -2.28 25.91 -42.75
N LEU A 679 -1.15 25.31 -42.35
CA LEU A 679 -0.95 24.75 -41.01
C LEU A 679 -0.96 25.83 -39.92
N VAL A 680 -0.32 26.97 -40.15
CA VAL A 680 -0.36 28.12 -39.21
C VAL A 680 -1.77 28.70 -39.09
N LEU A 681 -2.55 28.74 -40.18
CA LEU A 681 -3.97 29.12 -40.11
C LEU A 681 -4.79 28.10 -39.30
N LEU A 682 -4.60 26.80 -39.52
CA LEU A 682 -5.30 25.77 -38.73
C LEU A 682 -4.97 25.91 -37.24
N ALA A 683 -3.70 26.05 -36.88
CA ALA A 683 -3.28 26.21 -35.49
C ALA A 683 -3.91 27.45 -34.84
N LEU A 684 -3.95 28.59 -35.55
CA LEU A 684 -4.61 29.81 -35.08
C LEU A 684 -6.14 29.66 -34.96
N VAL A 685 -6.79 28.97 -35.88
CA VAL A 685 -8.24 28.69 -35.81
C VAL A 685 -8.57 27.79 -34.61
N VAL A 686 -7.80 26.70 -34.40
CA VAL A 686 -7.97 25.83 -33.24
C VAL A 686 -7.72 26.58 -31.93
N ALA A 687 -6.65 27.39 -31.84
CA ALA A 687 -6.36 28.19 -30.66
C ALA A 687 -7.46 29.21 -30.32
N VAL A 688 -8.12 29.80 -31.33
CA VAL A 688 -9.27 30.68 -31.12
C VAL A 688 -10.52 29.88 -30.68
N MET A 689 -10.83 28.75 -31.34
CA MET A 689 -11.98 27.90 -30.98
C MET A 689 -11.89 27.34 -29.55
N VAL A 690 -10.70 26.92 -29.12
CA VAL A 690 -10.43 26.50 -27.73
C VAL A 690 -10.61 27.68 -26.76
N LYS A 691 -10.10 28.87 -27.11
CA LYS A 691 -10.16 30.06 -26.24
C LYS A 691 -11.58 30.64 -26.10
N GLU A 692 -12.43 30.49 -27.11
CA GLU A 692 -13.82 30.96 -27.09
C GLU A 692 -14.82 29.85 -26.67
N GLY A 693 -14.35 28.63 -26.39
CA GLY A 693 -15.16 27.54 -25.84
C GLY A 693 -16.17 26.91 -26.82
N THR A 694 -16.04 27.17 -28.12
CA THR A 694 -17.04 26.87 -29.16
C THR A 694 -16.96 25.45 -29.74
N LEU A 695 -16.32 24.51 -29.04
CA LEU A 695 -16.05 23.15 -29.49
C LEU A 695 -17.15 22.12 -29.15
N SER A 696 -18.15 22.47 -28.33
CA SER A 696 -19.23 21.56 -27.91
C SER A 696 -20.35 21.35 -28.94
N ASP A 697 -20.55 22.32 -29.84
CA ASP A 697 -21.83 22.48 -30.58
C ASP A 697 -21.74 22.06 -32.06
N TRP A 698 -20.74 21.26 -32.43
CA TRP A 698 -20.51 20.78 -33.79
C TRP A 698 -20.79 19.28 -33.93
N SER A 699 -21.65 18.92 -34.88
CA SER A 699 -21.84 17.52 -35.31
C SER A 699 -21.28 17.31 -36.72
N PHE A 700 -20.94 16.06 -37.02
CA PHE A 700 -20.41 15.62 -38.30
C PHE A 700 -21.48 14.89 -39.10
N ASP A 701 -21.63 15.22 -40.38
CA ASP A 701 -22.55 14.57 -41.31
C ASP A 701 -21.79 13.53 -42.15
N ASP A 702 -21.95 12.26 -41.82
CA ASP A 702 -21.25 11.12 -42.46
C ASP A 702 -21.64 10.92 -43.94
N GLU A 703 -22.82 11.35 -44.39
CA GLU A 703 -23.19 11.27 -45.81
C GLU A 703 -22.66 12.46 -46.63
N GLY A 704 -22.35 13.58 -45.97
CA GLY A 704 -21.89 14.82 -46.59
C GLY A 704 -20.39 15.12 -46.47
N GLY A 705 -19.69 14.53 -45.49
CA GLY A 705 -18.28 14.80 -45.21
C GLY A 705 -18.00 16.24 -44.77
N ARG A 706 -18.92 16.86 -44.04
CA ARG A 706 -18.84 18.27 -43.59
C ARG A 706 -19.36 18.44 -42.17
N PHE A 707 -18.75 19.39 -41.47
CA PHE A 707 -19.25 19.91 -40.19
C PHE A 707 -20.30 21.01 -40.45
N VAL A 708 -21.37 21.02 -39.66
CA VAL A 708 -22.49 21.99 -39.77
C VAL A 708 -22.74 22.66 -38.42
N LEU A 709 -23.01 23.97 -38.43
CA LEU A 709 -23.25 24.77 -37.23
C LEU A 709 -24.73 24.78 -36.84
N GLY A 710 -25.05 24.52 -35.57
CA GLY A 710 -26.41 24.63 -35.03
C GLY A 710 -26.93 26.08 -34.99
N SER A 711 -28.24 26.27 -35.16
CA SER A 711 -28.87 27.60 -35.17
C SER A 711 -29.42 28.00 -33.79
N ILE A 712 -28.80 28.99 -33.15
CA ILE A 712 -29.27 29.58 -31.88
C ILE A 712 -30.53 30.45 -32.14
N PRO A 713 -31.59 30.37 -31.30
CA PRO A 713 -32.77 31.22 -31.42
C PRO A 713 -32.48 32.72 -31.27
N ARG A 714 -33.29 33.55 -31.91
CA ARG A 714 -33.38 34.98 -31.57
C ARG A 714 -34.35 35.15 -30.39
N ASP A 715 -33.83 35.35 -29.19
CA ASP A 715 -34.36 36.28 -28.18
C ASP A 715 -33.49 36.28 -26.90
N GLU A 716 -32.26 36.79 -27.00
CA GLU A 716 -31.51 37.40 -25.89
C GLU A 716 -30.37 38.27 -26.46
N ARG A 717 -30.15 39.47 -25.91
CA ARG A 717 -29.14 40.46 -26.34
C ARG A 717 -28.94 41.57 -25.31
#